data_AF-A0AAE1C912-F1
#
_entry.id   AF-A0AAE1C912-F1
#
_cell.length_a   1.000
_cell.length_b   1.000
_cell.length_c   1.000
_cell.angle_alpha   90.00
_cell.angle_beta   90.00
_cell.angle_gamma   90.00
#
_symmetry.space_group_name_H-M   'P 1'
#
loop_
_entity.id
_entity.type
_entity.pdbx_description
1 polymer ?
#
loop_
_entity_poly.entity_id
_entity_poly.type
_entity_poly.pdbx_seq_one_letter_code
_entity_poly.pdbx_strand_id
1 'polypeptide(L)'
;MAELSKNFETLQLHAGQEVDPTTKSRAVPIYATSSYVFNDSAHGARLFGLKEFGNIYSRIMNPTVDVFEKRIAALEGGVAAVAAASGQAAQFMTISALASAGDNIVSTSNLYGGTYNQLKVMLPRFGITTKFVTGDKPEDLAAAIDDKTKAVYIESIGNPRYNIPDLELIAKLAHEKGVPVVVDNTFGAGGYFIRPIEHGADIVVHSATKWIGGHGTTIGGVIVDSGKFDWGANAARFPHMVEPSPGYHGLKFWETFGPLTFILRVRVEILRDLGACLNPFAAQQLLIGIETLSLRAERHAQNALALAKYLEASPYVSWVSYPGLASHPSHEIALKYLKRGYGGVLSFGVKGGAAAGAQVVDGFKLISNLANVGDSKTLAIHPWSTTHEQLSDEEKISSGVSEDLIRISVGTEHLDDIIADFEQSFKAAAASLLSLAASAALLTAAAAAAQTTSVTLRIPATHALPNPNSLPASTSATLTSLGHSLSAPLSTANTFVFRNVSAGSYLVDVHSASLAFIPLRLDVVAEGATAPKLAAWETYRGNGWDNKGEAVPLGEGGVFEVRVAGGKGYFMERSKFNVLSILKNPMILLGLVSMAIFIGMPYLVDNMDPEMRAEWEERQKTNPMNGIMGAASGTGSANPVGNFDMAAFLAGSSKKDDATSASSSSAVADSAPASGSGSGSGNGGGSKKKRRN
;
A
#
# COMPACT_ATOMS: atom_id res chain seq x y z
N MET A 1 -5.92 -13.40 -37.97
CA MET A 1 -4.55 -12.93 -37.64
C MET A 1 -3.69 -14.00 -36.97
N ALA A 2 -4.17 -14.77 -35.99
CA ALA A 2 -3.41 -15.89 -35.41
C ALA A 2 -3.04 -16.98 -36.46
N GLU A 3 -3.86 -17.13 -37.51
CA GLU A 3 -3.54 -17.98 -38.66
C GLU A 3 -2.41 -17.42 -39.55
N LEU A 4 -2.12 -16.11 -39.47
CA LEU A 4 -1.14 -15.43 -40.31
C LEU A 4 0.24 -15.27 -39.63
N SER A 5 0.29 -15.28 -38.30
CA SER A 5 1.55 -15.20 -37.55
C SER A 5 1.38 -15.74 -36.13
N LYS A 6 2.40 -16.44 -35.64
CA LYS A 6 2.54 -16.87 -34.24
C LYS A 6 3.51 -15.99 -33.43
N ASN A 7 4.05 -14.94 -34.05
CA ASN A 7 5.06 -14.08 -33.43
C ASN A 7 4.39 -13.06 -32.51
N PHE A 8 4.94 -12.91 -31.29
CA PHE A 8 4.36 -12.10 -30.22
C PHE A 8 4.14 -10.64 -30.64
N GLU A 9 5.12 -10.01 -31.28
CA GLU A 9 5.11 -8.59 -31.67
C GLU A 9 4.01 -8.30 -32.71
N THR A 10 3.68 -9.29 -33.55
CA THR A 10 2.58 -9.16 -34.51
C THR A 10 1.24 -9.38 -33.83
N LEU A 11 1.16 -10.37 -32.95
CA LEU A 11 -0.07 -10.69 -32.21
C LEU A 11 -0.50 -9.55 -31.29
N GLN A 12 0.44 -8.89 -30.60
CA GLN A 12 0.12 -7.79 -29.68
C GLN A 12 -0.51 -6.58 -30.39
N LEU A 13 -0.34 -6.44 -31.71
CA LEU A 13 -0.91 -5.37 -32.51
C LEU A 13 -2.24 -5.77 -33.19
N HIS A 14 -2.46 -7.06 -33.43
CA HIS A 14 -3.48 -7.49 -34.39
C HIS A 14 -4.41 -8.60 -33.90
N ALA A 15 -4.02 -9.38 -32.90
CA ALA A 15 -4.89 -10.44 -32.39
C ALA A 15 -6.17 -9.84 -31.80
N GLY A 16 -7.29 -10.54 -32.02
CA GLY A 16 -8.62 -10.15 -31.56
C GLY A 16 -9.30 -9.02 -32.32
N GLN A 17 -8.57 -8.28 -33.17
CA GLN A 17 -9.10 -7.08 -33.82
C GLN A 17 -9.32 -7.30 -35.32
N GLU A 18 -10.49 -6.89 -35.79
CA GLU A 18 -10.79 -6.68 -37.21
C GLU A 18 -11.00 -5.19 -37.48
N VAL A 19 -10.82 -4.77 -38.73
CA VAL A 19 -11.15 -3.39 -39.13
C VAL A 19 -12.64 -3.20 -39.01
N ASP A 20 -13.08 -2.13 -38.33
CA ASP A 20 -14.51 -1.90 -38.09
C ASP A 20 -15.29 -1.91 -39.42
N PRO A 21 -16.27 -2.81 -39.61
CA PRO A 21 -16.89 -3.02 -40.90
C PRO A 21 -17.72 -1.80 -41.36
N THR A 22 -18.25 -1.01 -40.42
CA THR A 22 -19.14 0.12 -40.68
C THR A 22 -18.38 1.39 -41.06
N THR A 23 -17.38 1.78 -40.27
CA THR A 23 -16.64 3.05 -40.40
C THR A 23 -15.25 2.88 -40.98
N LYS A 24 -14.76 1.64 -41.07
CA LYS A 24 -13.38 1.30 -41.45
C LYS A 24 -12.31 1.84 -40.49
N SER A 25 -12.69 2.16 -39.24
CA SER A 25 -11.73 2.52 -38.20
C SER A 25 -10.67 1.43 -38.04
N ARG A 26 -9.40 1.84 -38.10
CA ARG A 26 -8.27 0.95 -37.83
C ARG A 26 -7.99 0.83 -36.33
N ALA A 27 -8.26 1.86 -35.55
CA ALA A 27 -8.19 1.77 -34.09
C ALA A 27 -9.44 1.06 -33.55
N VAL A 28 -9.28 0.36 -32.43
CA VAL A 28 -10.41 -0.29 -31.73
C VAL A 28 -11.38 0.79 -31.23
N PRO A 29 -12.66 0.79 -31.64
CA PRO A 29 -13.64 1.73 -31.10
C PRO A 29 -13.91 1.49 -29.62
N ILE A 30 -14.25 2.56 -28.88
CA ILE A 30 -14.71 2.48 -27.49
C ILE A 30 -16.23 2.35 -27.50
N TYR A 31 -16.74 1.15 -27.23
CA TYR A 31 -18.18 0.90 -27.08
C TYR A 31 -18.61 1.24 -25.64
N ALA A 32 -18.70 2.55 -25.34
CA ALA A 32 -19.18 3.07 -24.06
C ALA A 32 -20.72 2.94 -23.93
N THR A 33 -21.21 1.71 -23.96
CA THR A 33 -22.63 1.37 -23.85
C THR A 33 -22.86 0.35 -22.74
N SER A 34 -24.07 0.32 -22.20
CA SER A 34 -24.51 -0.74 -21.30
C SER A 34 -25.13 -1.93 -22.04
N SER A 35 -25.87 -1.67 -23.11
CA SER A 35 -26.82 -2.62 -23.73
C SER A 35 -26.71 -2.63 -25.25
N TYR A 36 -27.20 -3.71 -25.87
CA TYR A 36 -27.18 -3.92 -27.31
C TYR A 36 -28.59 -4.26 -27.82
N VAL A 37 -28.95 -3.73 -28.99
CA VAL A 37 -30.24 -3.99 -29.62
C VAL A 37 -30.25 -5.39 -30.23
N PHE A 38 -31.34 -6.14 -30.03
CA PHE A 38 -31.55 -7.41 -30.73
C PHE A 38 -32.22 -7.19 -32.08
N ASN A 39 -31.88 -8.02 -33.07
CA ASN A 39 -32.56 -8.04 -34.36
C ASN A 39 -34.08 -8.27 -34.22
N ASP A 40 -34.45 -9.23 -33.36
CA ASP A 40 -35.83 -9.57 -32.99
C ASP A 40 -35.85 -10.36 -31.67
N SER A 41 -37.03 -10.68 -31.15
CA SER A 41 -37.19 -11.45 -29.90
C SER A 41 -36.60 -12.87 -29.98
N ALA A 42 -36.58 -13.50 -31.16
CA ALA A 42 -36.02 -14.83 -31.33
C ALA A 42 -34.48 -14.81 -31.26
N HIS A 43 -33.84 -13.77 -31.81
CA HIS A 43 -32.41 -13.51 -31.66
C HIS A 43 -32.06 -13.32 -30.18
N GLY A 44 -32.80 -12.48 -29.45
CA GLY A 44 -32.62 -12.33 -28.01
C GLY A 44 -32.71 -13.67 -27.26
N ALA A 45 -33.73 -14.49 -27.55
CA ALA A 45 -33.90 -15.80 -26.93
C ALA A 45 -32.73 -16.77 -27.23
N ARG A 46 -32.16 -16.75 -28.44
CA ARG A 46 -30.98 -17.56 -28.78
C ARG A 46 -29.74 -17.12 -28.03
N LEU A 47 -29.52 -15.82 -27.88
CA LEU A 47 -28.39 -15.28 -27.11
C LEU A 47 -28.48 -15.67 -25.63
N PHE A 48 -29.62 -15.46 -24.97
CA PHE A 48 -29.81 -15.84 -23.57
C PHE A 48 -29.75 -17.35 -23.34
N GLY A 49 -30.19 -18.14 -24.32
CA GLY A 49 -30.09 -19.60 -24.30
C GLY A 49 -28.71 -20.15 -24.66
N LEU A 50 -27.70 -19.30 -24.88
CA LEU A 50 -26.35 -19.66 -25.33
C LEU A 50 -26.34 -20.51 -26.63
N LYS A 51 -27.35 -20.34 -27.47
CA LYS A 51 -27.47 -21.01 -28.79
C LYS A 51 -26.78 -20.22 -29.90
N GLU A 52 -26.48 -18.96 -29.64
CA GLU A 52 -25.80 -18.04 -30.53
C GLU A 52 -24.90 -17.13 -29.67
N PHE A 53 -23.67 -16.89 -30.10
CA PHE A 53 -22.78 -15.94 -29.44
C PHE A 53 -23.09 -14.52 -29.91
N GLY A 54 -23.13 -13.57 -28.98
CA GLY A 54 -23.39 -12.18 -29.31
C GLY A 54 -23.48 -11.30 -28.07
N ASN A 55 -23.59 -10.00 -28.30
CA ASN A 55 -23.65 -9.02 -27.23
C ASN A 55 -25.08 -8.90 -26.68
N ILE A 56 -25.19 -8.93 -25.35
CA ILE A 56 -26.45 -8.72 -24.62
C ILE A 56 -26.32 -7.46 -23.75
N TYR A 57 -25.36 -7.48 -22.83
CA TYR A 57 -25.09 -6.41 -21.88
C TYR A 57 -23.59 -6.36 -21.56
N SER A 58 -23.03 -5.16 -21.42
CA SER A 58 -21.59 -4.93 -21.25
C SER A 58 -21.00 -5.56 -19.98
N ARG A 59 -21.83 -5.87 -18.98
CA ARG A 59 -21.40 -6.60 -17.77
C ARG A 59 -20.83 -7.99 -18.07
N ILE A 60 -21.25 -8.62 -19.17
CA ILE A 60 -20.80 -9.98 -19.54
C ILE A 60 -20.00 -10.02 -20.84
N MET A 61 -20.23 -9.08 -21.77
CA MET A 61 -19.49 -8.99 -23.02
C MET A 61 -19.63 -7.58 -23.62
N ASN A 62 -18.52 -7.01 -24.05
CA ASN A 62 -18.44 -5.71 -24.72
C ASN A 62 -17.40 -5.79 -25.85
N PRO A 63 -17.65 -5.28 -27.08
CA PRO A 63 -16.72 -5.45 -28.20
C PRO A 63 -15.32 -4.87 -27.96
N THR A 64 -15.17 -3.77 -27.22
CA THR A 64 -13.84 -3.22 -26.88
C THR A 64 -13.09 -4.17 -25.93
N VAL A 65 -13.80 -4.73 -24.95
CA VAL A 65 -13.27 -5.70 -23.98
C VAL A 65 -12.95 -7.04 -24.67
N ASP A 66 -13.77 -7.47 -25.61
CA ASP A 66 -13.58 -8.71 -26.37
C ASP A 66 -12.28 -8.71 -27.19
N VAL A 67 -11.92 -7.56 -27.80
CA VAL A 67 -10.61 -7.42 -28.47
C VAL A 67 -9.46 -7.59 -27.47
N PHE A 68 -9.56 -6.99 -26.29
CA PHE A 68 -8.56 -7.14 -25.22
C PHE A 68 -8.43 -8.59 -24.75
N GLU A 69 -9.55 -9.26 -24.50
CA GLU A 69 -9.60 -10.68 -24.09
C GLU A 69 -8.96 -11.58 -25.15
N LYS A 70 -9.40 -11.48 -26.41
CA LYS A 70 -8.85 -12.27 -27.51
C LYS A 70 -7.37 -12.02 -27.74
N ARG A 71 -6.92 -10.78 -27.58
CA ARG A 71 -5.51 -10.40 -27.75
C ARG A 71 -4.63 -11.04 -26.68
N ILE A 72 -5.02 -10.93 -25.41
CA ILE A 72 -4.27 -11.58 -24.32
C ILE A 72 -4.29 -13.11 -24.45
N ALA A 73 -5.43 -13.71 -24.79
CA ALA A 73 -5.51 -15.15 -25.02
C ALA A 73 -4.50 -15.62 -26.09
N ALA A 74 -4.40 -14.88 -27.20
CA ALA A 74 -3.45 -15.18 -28.25
C ALA A 74 -1.98 -15.01 -27.81
N LEU A 75 -1.67 -14.02 -26.96
CA LEU A 75 -0.32 -13.80 -26.45
C LEU A 75 0.13 -14.89 -25.48
N GLU A 76 -0.77 -15.37 -24.62
CA GLU A 76 -0.51 -16.48 -23.69
C GLU A 76 -0.58 -17.87 -24.34
N GLY A 77 -1.13 -17.97 -25.56
CA GLY A 77 -1.37 -19.24 -26.24
C GLY A 77 -2.57 -20.02 -25.68
N GLY A 78 -3.54 -19.32 -25.10
CA GLY A 78 -4.81 -19.86 -24.64
C GLY A 78 -5.90 -19.84 -25.72
N VAL A 79 -7.02 -20.50 -25.44
CA VAL A 79 -8.18 -20.60 -26.36
C VAL A 79 -9.13 -19.40 -26.24
N ALA A 80 -9.24 -18.80 -25.05
CA ALA A 80 -10.09 -17.66 -24.78
C ALA A 80 -9.73 -17.00 -23.44
N ALA A 81 -10.26 -15.80 -23.22
CA ALA A 81 -10.07 -15.07 -21.97
C ALA A 81 -11.34 -14.34 -21.51
N VAL A 82 -11.35 -13.97 -20.23
CA VAL A 82 -12.37 -13.12 -19.59
C VAL A 82 -11.66 -12.01 -18.81
N ALA A 83 -11.99 -10.77 -19.13
CA ALA A 83 -11.47 -9.60 -18.44
C ALA A 83 -12.22 -9.35 -17.13
N ALA A 84 -11.50 -8.81 -16.15
CA ALA A 84 -11.97 -8.54 -14.80
C ALA A 84 -11.67 -7.09 -14.41
N ALA A 85 -12.43 -6.57 -13.44
CA ALA A 85 -12.22 -5.23 -12.89
C ALA A 85 -10.82 -5.02 -12.27
N SER A 86 -10.15 -6.10 -11.82
CA SER A 86 -8.78 -6.07 -11.26
C SER A 86 -8.14 -7.46 -11.31
N GLY A 87 -6.83 -7.56 -11.08
CA GLY A 87 -6.15 -8.86 -10.92
C GLY A 87 -6.71 -9.69 -9.76
N GLN A 88 -7.03 -9.04 -8.64
CA GLN A 88 -7.67 -9.70 -7.49
C GLN A 88 -9.05 -10.26 -7.84
N ALA A 89 -9.82 -9.55 -8.68
CA ALA A 89 -11.09 -10.05 -9.19
C ALA A 89 -10.89 -11.23 -10.15
N ALA A 90 -9.87 -11.20 -11.02
CA ALA A 90 -9.54 -12.33 -11.90
C ALA A 90 -9.20 -13.61 -11.10
N GLN A 91 -8.38 -13.47 -10.05
CA GLN A 91 -8.05 -14.57 -9.14
C GLN A 91 -9.30 -15.12 -8.44
N PHE A 92 -10.10 -14.24 -7.83
CA PHE A 92 -11.31 -14.65 -7.12
C PHE A 92 -12.33 -15.32 -8.05
N MET A 93 -12.57 -14.76 -9.24
CA MET A 93 -13.50 -15.34 -10.22
C MET A 93 -13.02 -16.72 -10.71
N THR A 94 -11.71 -16.89 -10.89
CA THR A 94 -11.12 -18.20 -11.22
C THR A 94 -11.38 -19.22 -10.11
N ILE A 95 -11.09 -18.88 -8.86
CA ILE A 95 -11.23 -19.80 -7.73
C ILE A 95 -12.70 -20.12 -7.47
N SER A 96 -13.60 -19.14 -7.53
CA SER A 96 -15.05 -19.36 -7.35
C SER A 96 -15.71 -20.13 -8.50
N ALA A 97 -15.10 -20.16 -9.69
CA ALA A 97 -15.53 -21.05 -10.76
C ALA A 97 -15.15 -22.53 -10.52
N LEU A 98 -14.08 -22.76 -9.75
CA LEU A 98 -13.50 -24.10 -9.50
C LEU A 98 -13.94 -24.71 -8.17
N ALA A 99 -14.11 -23.88 -7.13
CA ALA A 99 -14.30 -24.30 -5.75
C ALA A 99 -15.55 -23.67 -5.11
N SER A 100 -16.15 -24.41 -4.19
CA SER A 100 -17.31 -24.00 -3.40
C SER A 100 -17.07 -24.24 -1.91
N ALA A 101 -18.05 -23.88 -1.07
CA ALA A 101 -17.95 -24.11 0.36
C ALA A 101 -17.68 -25.59 0.69
N GLY A 102 -16.65 -25.85 1.49
CA GLY A 102 -16.17 -27.20 1.84
C GLY A 102 -15.02 -27.72 0.96
N ASP A 103 -14.66 -27.00 -0.10
CA ASP A 103 -13.51 -27.32 -0.93
C ASP A 103 -12.21 -26.64 -0.44
N ASN A 104 -11.08 -27.09 -0.98
CA ASN A 104 -9.79 -26.44 -0.77
C ASN A 104 -9.02 -26.21 -2.07
N ILE A 105 -8.01 -25.35 -2.00
CA ILE A 105 -6.94 -25.27 -3.00
C ILE A 105 -5.59 -25.49 -2.31
N VAL A 106 -4.59 -25.89 -3.09
CA VAL A 106 -3.19 -25.96 -2.65
C VAL A 106 -2.44 -24.77 -3.26
N SER A 107 -1.62 -24.09 -2.47
CA SER A 107 -0.84 -22.95 -2.95
C SER A 107 0.51 -22.87 -2.27
N THR A 108 1.50 -22.30 -2.94
CA THR A 108 2.75 -21.89 -2.29
C THR A 108 2.51 -20.69 -1.36
N SER A 109 3.38 -20.48 -0.37
CA SER A 109 3.43 -19.23 0.39
C SER A 109 4.13 -18.08 -0.34
N ASN A 110 4.84 -18.35 -1.44
CA ASN A 110 5.60 -17.36 -2.21
C ASN A 110 4.68 -16.58 -3.18
N LEU A 111 3.78 -15.78 -2.61
CA LEU A 111 2.75 -15.06 -3.35
C LEU A 111 2.85 -13.55 -3.11
N TYR A 112 2.26 -12.78 -4.02
CA TYR A 112 1.86 -11.42 -3.74
C TYR A 112 1.03 -11.34 -2.45
N GLY A 113 1.40 -10.44 -1.54
CA GLY A 113 0.75 -10.30 -0.23
C GLY A 113 -0.77 -10.11 -0.29
N GLY A 114 -1.28 -9.40 -1.31
CA GLY A 114 -2.72 -9.28 -1.53
C GLY A 114 -3.39 -10.62 -1.88
N THR A 115 -2.75 -11.43 -2.72
CA THR A 115 -3.19 -12.80 -3.04
C THR A 115 -3.15 -13.67 -1.79
N TYR A 116 -2.03 -13.68 -1.05
CA TYR A 116 -1.92 -14.43 0.20
C TYR A 116 -3.04 -14.08 1.18
N ASN A 117 -3.33 -12.79 1.36
CA ASN A 117 -4.43 -12.33 2.21
C ASN A 117 -5.80 -12.74 1.67
N GLN A 118 -6.03 -12.66 0.35
CA GLN A 118 -7.27 -13.14 -0.27
C GLN A 118 -7.48 -14.64 0.04
N LEU A 119 -6.44 -15.46 -0.14
CA LEU A 119 -6.48 -16.91 0.08
C LEU A 119 -6.63 -17.29 1.56
N LYS A 120 -5.97 -16.57 2.48
CA LYS A 120 -5.95 -16.86 3.92
C LYS A 120 -7.14 -16.29 4.69
N VAL A 121 -7.64 -15.12 4.29
CA VAL A 121 -8.63 -14.34 5.09
C VAL A 121 -9.97 -14.20 4.38
N MET A 122 -9.97 -13.94 3.07
CA MET A 122 -11.22 -13.71 2.33
C MET A 122 -11.92 -15.02 1.96
N LEU A 123 -11.21 -15.96 1.33
CA LEU A 123 -11.81 -17.22 0.87
C LEU A 123 -12.47 -18.07 1.97
N PRO A 124 -11.92 -18.16 3.20
CA PRO A 124 -12.60 -18.91 4.27
C PRO A 124 -13.99 -18.39 4.62
N ARG A 125 -14.29 -17.11 4.37
CA ARG A 125 -15.64 -16.54 4.55
C ARG A 125 -16.67 -17.11 3.56
N PHE A 126 -16.19 -17.65 2.44
CA PHE A 126 -16.99 -18.37 1.45
C PHE A 126 -16.87 -19.90 1.62
N GLY A 127 -16.29 -20.36 2.73
CA GLY A 127 -16.10 -21.78 3.01
C GLY A 127 -15.02 -22.46 2.16
N ILE A 128 -14.19 -21.71 1.42
CA ILE A 128 -13.08 -22.23 0.63
C ILE A 128 -11.80 -22.05 1.44
N THR A 129 -11.04 -23.12 1.63
CA THR A 129 -9.78 -23.08 2.40
C THR A 129 -8.55 -23.21 1.51
N THR A 130 -7.41 -22.71 1.98
CA THR A 130 -6.13 -22.83 1.27
C THR A 130 -5.15 -23.62 2.12
N LYS A 131 -4.55 -24.65 1.52
CA LYS A 131 -3.42 -25.39 2.09
C LYS A 131 -2.13 -24.77 1.56
N PHE A 132 -1.44 -24.02 2.43
CA PHE A 132 -0.17 -23.40 2.07
C PHE A 132 0.98 -24.39 2.23
N VAL A 133 1.80 -24.51 1.20
CA VAL A 133 3.07 -25.23 1.20
C VAL A 133 4.21 -24.21 1.27
N THR A 134 5.19 -24.47 2.12
CA THR A 134 6.39 -23.63 2.22
C THR A 134 7.32 -23.92 1.04
N GLY A 135 7.62 -22.90 0.23
CA GLY A 135 8.39 -23.05 -1.00
C GLY A 135 7.54 -23.54 -2.18
N ASP A 136 8.19 -24.04 -3.22
CA ASP A 136 7.58 -24.39 -4.51
C ASP A 136 8.04 -25.78 -5.03
N LYS A 137 8.45 -26.66 -4.12
CA LYS A 137 8.79 -28.04 -4.47
C LYS A 137 7.57 -28.78 -5.02
N PRO A 138 7.66 -29.38 -6.22
CA PRO A 138 6.52 -30.04 -6.85
C PRO A 138 5.93 -31.18 -6.01
N GLU A 139 6.77 -31.93 -5.30
CA GLU A 139 6.35 -33.07 -4.48
C GLU A 139 5.53 -32.63 -3.27
N ASP A 140 5.90 -31.52 -2.64
CA ASP A 140 5.21 -30.99 -1.47
C ASP A 140 3.83 -30.44 -1.85
N LEU A 141 3.74 -29.76 -3.00
CA LEU A 141 2.45 -29.34 -3.58
C LEU A 141 1.57 -30.55 -3.89
N ALA A 142 2.12 -31.58 -4.54
CA ALA A 142 1.38 -32.79 -4.89
C ALA A 142 0.92 -33.56 -3.64
N ALA A 143 1.72 -33.60 -2.59
CA ALA A 143 1.39 -34.28 -1.33
C ALA A 143 0.23 -33.60 -0.59
N ALA A 144 0.05 -32.28 -0.74
CA ALA A 144 -1.03 -31.53 -0.10
C ALA A 144 -2.41 -31.72 -0.76
N ILE A 145 -2.45 -32.26 -2.00
CA ILE A 145 -3.69 -32.51 -2.76
C ILE A 145 -4.50 -33.65 -2.13
N ASP A 146 -5.79 -33.39 -1.87
CA ASP A 146 -6.79 -34.38 -1.44
C ASP A 146 -8.03 -34.41 -2.37
N ASP A 147 -9.06 -35.16 -1.97
CA ASP A 147 -10.30 -35.33 -2.74
C ASP A 147 -11.14 -34.04 -2.85
N LYS A 148 -10.86 -33.04 -2.00
CA LYS A 148 -11.54 -31.73 -1.98
C LYS A 148 -10.73 -30.63 -2.66
N THR A 149 -9.47 -30.90 -3.02
CA THR A 149 -8.63 -29.93 -3.73
C THR A 149 -9.17 -29.65 -5.13
N LYS A 150 -9.30 -28.36 -5.48
CA LYS A 150 -9.85 -27.90 -6.77
C LYS A 150 -8.86 -27.18 -7.67
N ALA A 151 -7.72 -26.75 -7.12
CA ALA A 151 -6.64 -26.14 -7.89
C ALA A 151 -5.31 -26.25 -7.14
N VAL A 152 -4.23 -26.28 -7.91
CA VAL A 152 -2.91 -25.84 -7.46
C VAL A 152 -2.72 -24.40 -7.95
N TYR A 153 -2.38 -23.48 -7.06
CA TYR A 153 -2.16 -22.07 -7.38
C TYR A 153 -0.69 -21.68 -7.14
N ILE A 154 -0.06 -21.08 -8.14
CA ILE A 154 1.34 -20.60 -8.08
C ILE A 154 1.51 -19.30 -8.87
N GLU A 155 2.60 -18.58 -8.65
CA GLU A 155 3.02 -17.43 -9.48
C GLU A 155 4.18 -17.87 -10.38
N SER A 156 4.24 -17.38 -11.62
CA SER A 156 5.34 -17.72 -12.54
C SER A 156 6.70 -17.19 -12.08
N ILE A 157 6.69 -16.07 -11.34
CA ILE A 157 7.82 -15.52 -10.59
C ILE A 157 7.28 -15.14 -9.21
N GLY A 158 7.65 -15.90 -8.17
CA GLY A 158 7.11 -15.71 -6.82
C GLY A 158 7.58 -14.42 -6.16
N ASN A 159 6.70 -13.76 -5.41
CA ASN A 159 7.02 -12.54 -4.65
C ASN A 159 7.14 -12.86 -3.15
N PRO A 160 8.10 -12.31 -2.38
CA PRO A 160 9.21 -11.41 -2.76
C PRO A 160 10.52 -12.09 -3.15
N ARG A 161 10.54 -13.42 -3.25
CA ARG A 161 11.79 -14.20 -3.42
C ARG A 161 12.26 -14.35 -4.86
N TYR A 162 11.42 -14.03 -5.85
CA TYR A 162 11.63 -14.24 -7.28
C TYR A 162 11.99 -15.68 -7.64
N ASN A 163 11.49 -16.65 -6.86
CA ASN A 163 11.63 -18.07 -7.17
C ASN A 163 10.85 -18.40 -8.45
N ILE A 164 11.44 -19.25 -9.29
CA ILE A 164 10.81 -19.76 -10.51
C ILE A 164 10.40 -21.22 -10.25
N PRO A 165 9.09 -21.52 -10.18
CA PRO A 165 8.62 -22.87 -9.92
C PRO A 165 8.85 -23.79 -11.12
N ASP A 166 9.01 -25.10 -10.88
CA ASP A 166 9.09 -26.10 -11.95
C ASP A 166 7.69 -26.41 -12.52
N LEU A 167 7.22 -25.54 -13.43
CA LEU A 167 5.86 -25.59 -13.97
C LEU A 167 5.49 -26.95 -14.59
N GLU A 168 6.39 -27.55 -15.38
CA GLU A 168 6.12 -28.82 -16.06
C GLU A 168 5.91 -29.96 -15.06
N LEU A 169 6.75 -30.05 -14.02
CA LEU A 169 6.64 -31.09 -13.02
C LEU A 169 5.44 -30.86 -12.10
N ILE A 170 5.16 -29.61 -11.71
CA ILE A 170 3.96 -29.27 -10.92
C ILE A 170 2.69 -29.62 -11.69
N ALA A 171 2.60 -29.22 -12.96
CA ALA A 171 1.46 -29.54 -13.83
C ALA A 171 1.26 -31.05 -13.94
N LYS A 172 2.32 -31.78 -14.26
CA LYS A 172 2.28 -33.24 -14.35
C LYS A 172 1.73 -33.89 -13.07
N LEU A 173 2.29 -33.55 -11.91
CA LEU A 173 1.88 -34.17 -10.64
C LEU A 173 0.46 -33.78 -10.20
N ALA A 174 0.03 -32.55 -10.50
CA ALA A 174 -1.34 -32.11 -10.25
C ALA A 174 -2.34 -32.83 -11.16
N HIS A 175 -2.01 -32.99 -12.45
CA HIS A 175 -2.83 -33.70 -13.43
C HIS A 175 -2.96 -35.19 -13.12
N GLU A 176 -1.90 -35.85 -12.62
CA GLU A 176 -1.96 -37.23 -12.12
C GLU A 176 -3.02 -37.43 -11.01
N LYS A 177 -3.39 -36.35 -10.31
CA LYS A 177 -4.44 -36.32 -9.28
C LYS A 177 -5.76 -35.68 -9.74
N GLY A 178 -5.86 -35.33 -11.02
CA GLY A 178 -7.04 -34.71 -11.62
C GLY A 178 -7.30 -33.28 -11.14
N VAL A 179 -6.26 -32.51 -10.83
CA VAL A 179 -6.37 -31.12 -10.34
C VAL A 179 -5.73 -30.16 -11.35
N PRO A 180 -6.41 -29.08 -11.76
CA PRO A 180 -5.86 -28.08 -12.66
C PRO A 180 -4.84 -27.18 -11.96
N VAL A 181 -3.88 -26.66 -12.72
CA VAL A 181 -2.90 -25.67 -12.27
C VAL A 181 -3.28 -24.28 -12.76
N VAL A 182 -3.44 -23.37 -11.79
CA VAL A 182 -3.67 -21.94 -12.00
C VAL A 182 -2.36 -21.19 -11.77
N VAL A 183 -1.90 -20.46 -12.79
CA VAL A 183 -0.66 -19.67 -12.70
C VAL A 183 -0.97 -18.18 -12.77
N ASP A 184 -0.60 -17.42 -11.74
CA ASP A 184 -0.51 -15.97 -11.86
C ASP A 184 0.73 -15.61 -12.68
N ASN A 185 0.50 -15.15 -13.90
CA ASN A 185 1.57 -14.79 -14.81
C ASN A 185 1.74 -13.28 -14.95
N THR A 186 1.34 -12.51 -13.94
CA THR A 186 1.51 -11.05 -13.93
C THR A 186 2.96 -10.66 -14.23
N PHE A 187 3.93 -11.30 -13.58
CA PHE A 187 5.36 -11.06 -13.79
C PHE A 187 5.90 -11.63 -15.12
N GLY A 188 5.16 -12.52 -15.78
CA GLY A 188 5.44 -12.96 -17.14
C GLY A 188 5.07 -11.93 -18.22
N ALA A 189 4.48 -10.80 -17.82
CA ALA A 189 4.14 -9.67 -18.68
C ALA A 189 3.28 -10.06 -19.90
N GLY A 190 2.15 -10.72 -19.64
CA GLY A 190 1.18 -11.10 -20.68
C GLY A 190 1.74 -12.10 -21.69
N GLY A 191 2.52 -13.07 -21.22
CA GLY A 191 3.11 -14.12 -22.04
C GLY A 191 4.49 -13.78 -22.61
N TYR A 192 5.00 -12.56 -22.39
CA TYR A 192 6.25 -12.11 -23.01
C TYR A 192 7.47 -12.87 -22.46
N PHE A 193 7.65 -12.90 -21.14
CA PHE A 193 8.82 -13.57 -20.54
C PHE A 193 8.64 -15.09 -20.48
N ILE A 194 7.40 -15.54 -20.25
CA ILE A 194 7.02 -16.94 -20.14
C ILE A 194 5.54 -17.10 -20.48
N ARG A 195 5.19 -18.18 -21.18
CA ARG A 195 3.81 -18.63 -21.42
C ARG A 195 3.55 -19.93 -20.66
N PRO A 196 2.99 -19.87 -19.43
CA PRO A 196 2.81 -21.06 -18.60
C PRO A 196 1.99 -22.18 -19.27
N ILE A 197 1.09 -21.84 -20.19
CA ILE A 197 0.27 -22.79 -20.96
C ILE A 197 1.13 -23.74 -21.81
N GLU A 198 2.32 -23.30 -22.24
CA GLU A 198 3.29 -24.14 -22.98
C GLU A 198 3.97 -25.16 -22.05
N HIS A 199 3.90 -24.93 -20.74
CA HIS A 199 4.54 -25.75 -19.70
C HIS A 199 3.52 -26.48 -18.82
N GLY A 200 2.28 -26.63 -19.28
CA GLY A 200 1.24 -27.45 -18.64
C GLY A 200 0.28 -26.70 -17.73
N ALA A 201 0.37 -25.37 -17.59
CA ALA A 201 -0.66 -24.62 -16.87
C ALA A 201 -2.01 -24.69 -17.60
N ASP A 202 -3.09 -24.86 -16.85
CA ASP A 202 -4.44 -24.98 -17.40
C ASP A 202 -5.13 -23.62 -17.50
N ILE A 203 -4.89 -22.77 -16.49
CA ILE A 203 -5.50 -21.45 -16.37
C ILE A 203 -4.40 -20.45 -16.01
N VAL A 204 -4.37 -19.32 -16.70
CA VAL A 204 -3.47 -18.20 -16.39
C VAL A 204 -4.29 -17.01 -15.92
N VAL A 205 -3.84 -16.35 -14.87
CA VAL A 205 -4.44 -15.09 -14.40
C VAL A 205 -3.40 -13.97 -14.43
N HIS A 206 -3.84 -12.75 -14.71
CA HIS A 206 -3.01 -11.56 -14.63
C HIS A 206 -3.71 -10.43 -13.89
N SER A 207 -2.93 -9.65 -13.17
CA SER A 207 -3.19 -8.23 -12.97
C SER A 207 -2.77 -7.45 -14.22
N ALA A 208 -3.73 -7.17 -15.11
CA ALA A 208 -3.50 -6.31 -16.28
C ALA A 208 -3.05 -4.89 -15.93
N THR A 209 -3.27 -4.46 -14.68
CA THR A 209 -2.75 -3.21 -14.09
C THR A 209 -1.23 -3.03 -14.23
N LYS A 210 -0.47 -4.13 -14.29
CA LYS A 210 1.01 -4.11 -14.28
C LYS A 210 1.53 -3.99 -15.71
N TRP A 211 2.45 -4.85 -16.15
CA TRP A 211 3.12 -4.72 -17.46
C TRP A 211 2.19 -4.67 -18.67
N ILE A 212 1.04 -5.36 -18.64
CA ILE A 212 0.03 -5.31 -19.72
C ILE A 212 -0.41 -3.86 -19.95
N GLY A 213 -0.86 -3.17 -18.90
CA GLY A 213 -1.19 -1.75 -18.96
C GLY A 213 0.04 -0.85 -19.07
N GLY A 214 1.06 -1.07 -18.25
CA GLY A 214 2.42 -0.52 -18.37
C GLY A 214 2.60 0.94 -17.97
N HIS A 215 1.53 1.71 -17.84
CA HIS A 215 1.61 3.18 -17.73
C HIS A 215 1.14 3.74 -16.38
N GLY A 216 0.79 2.86 -15.43
CA GLY A 216 0.32 3.27 -14.09
C GLY A 216 -1.06 3.93 -14.06
N THR A 217 -1.88 3.76 -15.11
CA THR A 217 -3.15 4.51 -15.28
C THR A 217 -4.41 3.70 -14.99
N THR A 218 -4.38 2.39 -15.19
CA THR A 218 -5.59 1.58 -15.30
C THR A 218 -5.51 0.33 -14.44
N ILE A 219 -6.49 0.10 -13.58
CA ILE A 219 -6.65 -1.17 -12.87
C ILE A 219 -7.46 -2.14 -13.76
N GLY A 220 -6.97 -3.37 -13.90
CA GLY A 220 -7.66 -4.42 -14.62
C GLY A 220 -7.07 -5.79 -14.33
N GLY A 221 -7.84 -6.83 -14.64
CA GLY A 221 -7.40 -8.22 -14.59
C GLY A 221 -7.87 -8.99 -15.81
N VAL A 222 -7.30 -10.17 -16.02
CA VAL A 222 -7.73 -11.07 -17.10
C VAL A 222 -7.42 -12.52 -16.72
N ILE A 223 -8.35 -13.40 -17.06
CA ILE A 223 -8.26 -14.85 -16.91
C ILE A 223 -8.12 -15.42 -18.31
N VAL A 224 -7.16 -16.30 -18.54
CA VAL A 224 -6.92 -16.99 -19.81
C VAL A 224 -7.07 -18.48 -19.57
N ASP A 225 -7.87 -19.13 -20.40
CA ASP A 225 -8.07 -20.57 -20.39
C ASP A 225 -7.22 -21.22 -21.47
N SER A 226 -6.50 -22.29 -21.10
CA SER A 226 -5.74 -23.10 -22.05
C SER A 226 -6.63 -23.97 -22.93
N GLY A 227 -7.82 -24.34 -22.44
CA GLY A 227 -8.69 -25.35 -23.05
C GLY A 227 -8.12 -26.76 -23.03
N LYS A 228 -7.05 -27.02 -22.27
CA LYS A 228 -6.34 -28.31 -22.26
C LYS A 228 -6.76 -29.26 -21.12
N PHE A 229 -7.29 -28.73 -20.03
CA PHE A 229 -7.74 -29.55 -18.91
C PHE A 229 -9.00 -30.33 -19.27
N ASP A 230 -8.95 -31.65 -19.13
CA ASP A 230 -10.09 -32.52 -19.41
C ASP A 230 -11.08 -32.52 -18.24
N TRP A 231 -12.08 -31.64 -18.30
CA TRP A 231 -13.15 -31.55 -17.30
C TRP A 231 -14.03 -32.80 -17.27
N GLY A 232 -14.16 -33.52 -18.39
CA GLY A 232 -14.94 -34.74 -18.49
C GLY A 232 -14.29 -35.91 -17.76
N ALA A 233 -13.00 -36.13 -17.97
CA ALA A 233 -12.23 -37.14 -17.24
C ALA A 233 -12.21 -36.88 -15.72
N ASN A 234 -12.37 -35.62 -15.31
CA ASN A 234 -12.36 -35.18 -13.91
C ASN A 234 -13.75 -34.80 -13.38
N ALA A 235 -14.83 -35.31 -14.00
CA ALA A 235 -16.21 -34.95 -13.66
C ALA A 235 -16.57 -35.18 -12.19
N ALA A 236 -16.08 -36.25 -11.57
CA ALA A 236 -16.34 -36.55 -10.15
C ALA A 236 -15.80 -35.44 -9.22
N ARG A 237 -14.69 -34.79 -9.60
CA ARG A 237 -14.13 -33.66 -8.86
C ARG A 237 -14.80 -32.35 -9.25
N PHE A 238 -15.21 -32.17 -10.51
CA PHE A 238 -15.80 -30.94 -11.02
C PHE A 238 -17.21 -31.15 -11.59
N PRO A 239 -18.20 -31.60 -10.78
CA PRO A 239 -19.52 -31.92 -11.27
C PRO A 239 -20.18 -30.71 -11.95
N HIS A 240 -19.96 -29.50 -11.45
CA HIS A 240 -20.51 -28.27 -12.03
C HIS A 240 -20.03 -27.95 -13.46
N MET A 241 -18.97 -28.60 -13.95
CA MET A 241 -18.51 -28.45 -15.33
C MET A 241 -19.29 -29.37 -16.29
N VAL A 242 -19.85 -30.47 -15.80
CA VAL A 242 -20.40 -31.57 -16.63
C VAL A 242 -21.89 -31.80 -16.40
N GLU A 243 -22.36 -31.62 -15.17
CA GLU A 243 -23.75 -31.79 -14.78
C GLU A 243 -24.64 -30.63 -15.29
N PRO A 244 -25.96 -30.86 -15.45
CA PRO A 244 -26.90 -29.82 -15.87
C PRO A 244 -26.85 -28.57 -14.98
N SER A 245 -26.56 -27.40 -15.56
CA SER A 245 -26.55 -26.13 -14.82
C SER A 245 -27.97 -25.65 -14.50
N PRO A 246 -28.33 -25.43 -13.22
CA PRO A 246 -29.61 -24.83 -12.86
C PRO A 246 -29.76 -23.40 -13.39
N GLY A 247 -28.66 -22.64 -13.43
CA GLY A 247 -28.64 -21.25 -13.90
C GLY A 247 -28.84 -21.09 -15.41
N TYR A 248 -28.77 -22.20 -16.15
CA TYR A 248 -28.91 -22.27 -17.61
C TYR A 248 -29.87 -23.37 -18.06
N HIS A 249 -30.96 -23.60 -17.31
CA HIS A 249 -32.06 -24.49 -17.68
C HIS A 249 -31.64 -25.93 -18.04
N GLY A 250 -30.65 -26.46 -17.32
CA GLY A 250 -30.14 -27.81 -17.51
C GLY A 250 -29.08 -27.95 -18.61
N LEU A 251 -28.53 -26.84 -19.12
CA LEU A 251 -27.40 -26.87 -20.04
C LEU A 251 -26.20 -27.58 -19.40
N LYS A 252 -25.62 -28.54 -20.12
CA LYS A 252 -24.37 -29.21 -19.74
C LYS A 252 -23.19 -28.55 -20.44
N PHE A 253 -22.38 -27.81 -19.68
CA PHE A 253 -21.31 -26.98 -20.26
C PHE A 253 -20.27 -27.81 -21.02
N TRP A 254 -19.75 -28.88 -20.41
CA TRP A 254 -18.76 -29.76 -21.06
C TRP A 254 -19.27 -30.39 -22.35
N GLU A 255 -20.49 -30.90 -22.35
CA GLU A 255 -21.11 -31.49 -23.55
C GLU A 255 -21.30 -30.46 -24.68
N THR A 256 -21.62 -29.21 -24.32
CA THR A 256 -21.95 -28.16 -25.29
C THR A 256 -20.70 -27.47 -25.84
N PHE A 257 -19.72 -27.19 -24.99
CA PHE A 257 -18.61 -26.28 -25.31
C PHE A 257 -17.24 -26.94 -25.27
N GLY A 258 -17.13 -28.18 -24.78
CA GLY A 258 -15.88 -28.92 -24.68
C GLY A 258 -14.75 -28.06 -24.08
N PRO A 259 -13.62 -27.86 -24.77
CA PRO A 259 -12.48 -27.06 -24.29
C PRO A 259 -12.81 -25.64 -23.78
N LEU A 260 -13.91 -25.01 -24.20
CA LEU A 260 -14.29 -23.66 -23.76
C LEU A 260 -15.14 -23.62 -22.47
N THR A 261 -15.34 -24.77 -21.84
CA THR A 261 -16.25 -24.92 -20.70
C THR A 261 -15.92 -24.01 -19.53
N PHE A 262 -14.66 -23.98 -19.08
CA PHE A 262 -14.26 -23.22 -17.91
C PHE A 262 -14.46 -21.72 -18.14
N ILE A 263 -13.88 -21.18 -19.21
CA ILE A 263 -13.93 -19.74 -19.47
C ILE A 263 -15.35 -19.22 -19.75
N LEU A 264 -16.20 -20.04 -20.38
CA LEU A 264 -17.61 -19.69 -20.57
C LEU A 264 -18.37 -19.69 -19.26
N ARG A 265 -18.17 -20.68 -18.38
CA ARG A 265 -18.77 -20.67 -17.02
C ARG A 265 -18.32 -19.45 -16.22
N VAL A 266 -17.03 -19.09 -16.28
CA VAL A 266 -16.54 -17.85 -15.67
C VAL A 266 -17.31 -16.64 -16.19
N ARG A 267 -17.54 -16.52 -17.51
CA ARG A 267 -18.27 -15.38 -18.08
C ARG A 267 -19.75 -15.36 -17.69
N VAL A 268 -20.43 -16.49 -17.84
CA VAL A 268 -21.89 -16.52 -17.86
C VAL A 268 -22.51 -16.83 -16.49
N GLU A 269 -21.76 -17.44 -15.58
CA GLU A 269 -22.19 -17.64 -14.19
C GLU A 269 -21.47 -16.65 -13.27
N ILE A 270 -20.13 -16.70 -13.22
CA ILE A 270 -19.37 -15.96 -12.20
C ILE A 270 -19.36 -14.45 -12.46
N LEU A 271 -18.86 -14.00 -13.62
CA LEU A 271 -18.80 -12.59 -13.97
C LEU A 271 -20.20 -11.97 -14.03
N ARG A 272 -21.18 -12.73 -14.55
CA ARG A 272 -22.57 -12.31 -14.58
C ARG A 272 -23.06 -11.98 -13.17
N ASP A 273 -22.94 -12.91 -12.23
CA ASP A 273 -23.61 -12.78 -10.93
C ASP A 273 -22.79 -11.97 -9.91
N LEU A 274 -21.45 -12.02 -10.00
CA LEU A 274 -20.56 -11.19 -9.17
C LEU A 274 -20.45 -9.75 -9.68
N GLY A 275 -20.49 -9.54 -11.00
CA GLY A 275 -20.48 -8.21 -11.62
C GLY A 275 -19.11 -7.50 -11.67
N ALA A 276 -18.01 -8.21 -11.46
CA ALA A 276 -16.65 -7.63 -11.47
C ALA A 276 -16.10 -7.38 -12.90
N CYS A 277 -16.88 -6.71 -13.76
CA CYS A 277 -16.55 -6.48 -15.16
C CYS A 277 -15.58 -5.33 -15.40
N LEU A 278 -14.73 -5.47 -16.42
CA LEU A 278 -13.87 -4.40 -16.91
C LEU A 278 -14.67 -3.40 -17.75
N ASN A 279 -14.44 -2.09 -17.55
CA ASN A 279 -15.10 -1.06 -18.34
C ASN A 279 -14.40 -0.84 -19.71
N PRO A 280 -15.12 -0.38 -20.76
CA PRO A 280 -14.57 -0.28 -22.11
C PRO A 280 -13.45 0.77 -22.26
N PHE A 281 -13.43 1.82 -21.43
CA PHE A 281 -12.33 2.81 -21.44
C PHE A 281 -11.04 2.19 -20.90
N ALA A 282 -11.14 1.44 -19.78
CA ALA A 282 -10.02 0.70 -19.24
C ALA A 282 -9.51 -0.36 -20.22
N ALA A 283 -10.40 -1.12 -20.88
CA ALA A 283 -9.98 -2.06 -21.91
C ALA A 283 -9.23 -1.39 -23.07
N GLN A 284 -9.68 -0.21 -23.50
CA GLN A 284 -8.99 0.54 -24.54
C GLN A 284 -7.61 1.04 -24.09
N GLN A 285 -7.47 1.53 -22.85
CA GLN A 285 -6.16 1.93 -22.31
C GLN A 285 -5.20 0.74 -22.18
N LEU A 286 -5.70 -0.41 -21.75
CA LEU A 286 -4.92 -1.64 -21.68
C LEU A 286 -4.50 -2.12 -23.09
N LEU A 287 -5.36 -1.98 -24.10
CA LEU A 287 -5.02 -2.28 -25.49
C LEU A 287 -3.86 -1.42 -25.99
N ILE A 288 -3.87 -0.11 -25.71
CA ILE A 288 -2.75 0.78 -26.03
C ILE A 288 -1.47 0.30 -25.32
N GLY A 289 -1.58 -0.09 -24.04
CA GLY A 289 -0.47 -0.70 -23.30
C GLY A 289 0.10 -1.92 -24.04
N ILE A 290 -0.75 -2.86 -24.42
CA ILE A 290 -0.36 -4.11 -25.08
C ILE A 290 0.41 -3.87 -26.40
N GLU A 291 0.03 -2.85 -27.18
CA GLU A 291 0.67 -2.59 -28.48
C GLU A 291 2.19 -2.33 -28.37
N THR A 292 2.66 -1.89 -27.19
CA THR A 292 4.08 -1.62 -26.89
C THR A 292 4.68 -2.59 -25.89
N LEU A 293 3.96 -3.66 -25.52
CA LEU A 293 4.34 -4.58 -24.44
C LEU A 293 5.72 -5.20 -24.65
N SER A 294 5.99 -5.75 -25.84
CA SER A 294 7.31 -6.33 -26.15
C SER A 294 8.46 -5.32 -25.98
N LEU A 295 8.30 -4.12 -26.54
CA LEU A 295 9.31 -3.06 -26.53
C LEU A 295 9.63 -2.61 -25.10
N ARG A 296 8.59 -2.44 -24.27
CA ARG A 296 8.74 -2.08 -22.86
C ARG A 296 9.38 -3.23 -22.08
N ALA A 297 8.91 -4.46 -22.26
CA ALA A 297 9.42 -5.64 -21.56
C ALA A 297 10.92 -5.89 -21.84
N GLU A 298 11.37 -5.69 -23.08
CA GLU A 298 12.79 -5.75 -23.45
C GLU A 298 13.60 -4.73 -22.67
N ARG A 299 13.17 -3.47 -22.66
CA ARG A 299 13.87 -2.42 -21.94
C ARG A 299 13.87 -2.67 -20.43
N HIS A 300 12.75 -3.09 -19.86
CA HIS A 300 12.66 -3.47 -18.44
C HIS A 300 13.68 -4.56 -18.11
N ALA A 301 13.75 -5.64 -18.89
CA ALA A 301 14.67 -6.75 -18.63
C ALA A 301 16.14 -6.37 -18.80
N GLN A 302 16.46 -5.56 -19.82
CA GLN A 302 17.81 -5.03 -20.04
C GLN A 302 18.26 -4.17 -18.87
N ASN A 303 17.45 -3.18 -18.48
CA ASN A 303 17.73 -2.30 -17.37
C ASN A 303 17.84 -3.09 -16.06
N ALA A 304 16.93 -4.02 -15.79
CA ALA A 304 16.92 -4.80 -14.56
C ALA A 304 18.16 -5.69 -14.41
N LEU A 305 18.58 -6.39 -15.48
CA LEU A 305 19.79 -7.21 -15.44
C LEU A 305 21.05 -6.37 -15.23
N ALA A 306 21.16 -5.22 -15.91
CA ALA A 306 22.30 -4.35 -15.77
C ALA A 306 22.37 -3.69 -14.39
N LEU A 307 21.22 -3.23 -13.87
CA LEU A 307 21.12 -2.69 -12.51
C LEU A 307 21.42 -3.75 -11.45
N ALA A 308 20.93 -4.98 -11.61
CA ALA A 308 21.22 -6.08 -10.69
C ALA A 308 22.73 -6.34 -10.58
N LYS A 309 23.45 -6.36 -11.71
CA LYS A 309 24.92 -6.52 -11.75
C LYS A 309 25.65 -5.35 -11.11
N TYR A 310 25.19 -4.11 -11.36
CA TYR A 310 25.73 -2.93 -10.71
C TYR A 310 25.57 -3.00 -9.18
N LEU A 311 24.38 -3.37 -8.70
CA LEU A 311 24.09 -3.50 -7.27
C LEU A 311 24.91 -4.63 -6.62
N GLU A 312 25.12 -5.76 -7.32
CA GLU A 312 25.93 -6.89 -6.82
C GLU A 312 27.40 -6.49 -6.58
N ALA A 313 27.92 -5.53 -7.36
CA ALA A 313 29.26 -4.97 -7.20
C ALA A 313 29.33 -3.77 -6.24
N SER A 314 28.20 -3.25 -5.77
CA SER A 314 28.14 -2.01 -5.00
C SER A 314 28.62 -2.21 -3.55
N PRO A 315 29.49 -1.32 -3.01
CA PRO A 315 29.94 -1.42 -1.62
C PRO A 315 28.82 -1.15 -0.61
N TYR A 316 27.70 -0.55 -1.04
CA TYR A 316 26.54 -0.21 -0.19
C TYR A 316 25.53 -1.35 -0.06
N VAL A 317 25.68 -2.42 -0.85
CA VAL A 317 24.72 -3.52 -0.96
C VAL A 317 25.33 -4.79 -0.35
N SER A 318 24.52 -5.54 0.40
CA SER A 318 24.90 -6.80 1.05
C SER A 318 24.60 -8.03 0.18
N TRP A 319 23.48 -7.99 -0.54
CA TRP A 319 23.01 -9.08 -1.40
C TRP A 319 22.05 -8.54 -2.44
N VAL A 320 21.89 -9.25 -3.56
CA VAL A 320 20.91 -8.97 -4.62
C VAL A 320 20.15 -10.25 -4.94
N SER A 321 18.83 -10.13 -5.09
CA SER A 321 17.94 -11.20 -5.54
C SER A 321 17.30 -10.81 -6.87
N TYR A 322 17.77 -11.44 -7.95
CA TYR A 322 17.24 -11.30 -9.29
C TYR A 322 17.48 -12.60 -10.09
N PRO A 323 16.48 -13.20 -10.74
CA PRO A 323 16.62 -14.51 -11.40
C PRO A 323 17.65 -14.53 -12.54
N GLY A 324 18.01 -13.36 -13.09
CA GLY A 324 19.04 -13.25 -14.13
C GLY A 324 20.49 -13.29 -13.63
N LEU A 325 20.72 -13.28 -12.32
CA LEU A 325 22.06 -13.43 -11.74
C LEU A 325 22.38 -14.92 -11.50
N ALA A 326 23.61 -15.33 -11.83
CA ALA A 326 24.06 -16.72 -11.61
C ALA A 326 24.09 -17.13 -10.13
N SER A 327 24.16 -16.15 -9.23
CA SER A 327 24.09 -16.33 -7.77
C SER A 327 22.67 -16.63 -7.28
N HIS A 328 21.63 -16.40 -8.09
CA HIS A 328 20.25 -16.60 -7.68
C HIS A 328 19.87 -18.09 -7.65
N PRO A 329 19.22 -18.61 -6.59
CA PRO A 329 18.89 -20.03 -6.47
C PRO A 329 18.04 -20.60 -7.62
N SER A 330 17.19 -19.78 -8.23
CA SER A 330 16.36 -20.19 -9.37
C SER A 330 16.97 -19.90 -10.74
N HIS A 331 18.25 -19.49 -10.84
CA HIS A 331 18.86 -19.09 -12.13
C HIS A 331 18.78 -20.20 -13.19
N GLU A 332 19.09 -21.44 -12.82
CA GLU A 332 19.04 -22.58 -13.76
C GLU A 332 17.62 -22.86 -14.28
N ILE A 333 16.61 -22.79 -13.42
CA ILE A 333 15.20 -22.95 -13.82
C ILE A 333 14.75 -21.72 -14.63
N ALA A 334 15.22 -20.52 -14.27
CA ALA A 334 14.94 -19.30 -15.00
C ALA A 334 15.47 -19.39 -16.45
N LEU A 335 16.68 -19.93 -16.67
CA LEU A 335 17.21 -20.21 -18.02
C LEU A 335 16.30 -21.15 -18.82
N LYS A 336 15.66 -22.12 -18.16
CA LYS A 336 14.71 -23.04 -18.80
C LYS A 336 13.45 -22.31 -19.26
N TYR A 337 12.84 -21.46 -18.45
CA TYR A 337 11.51 -20.91 -18.72
C TYR A 337 11.47 -19.47 -19.23
N LEU A 338 12.38 -18.60 -18.78
CA LEU A 338 12.37 -17.16 -19.06
C LEU A 338 13.25 -16.83 -20.27
N LYS A 339 12.73 -17.11 -21.48
CA LYS A 339 13.53 -17.03 -22.73
C LYS A 339 13.81 -15.62 -23.24
N ARG A 340 13.11 -14.60 -22.73
CA ARG A 340 13.11 -13.24 -23.27
C ARG A 340 13.50 -12.18 -22.23
N GLY A 341 14.29 -12.58 -21.24
CA GLY A 341 14.67 -11.77 -20.10
C GLY A 341 14.05 -12.28 -18.80
N TYR A 342 14.58 -11.83 -17.67
CA TYR A 342 14.33 -12.42 -16.34
C TYR A 342 13.36 -11.60 -15.48
N GLY A 343 12.43 -10.89 -16.14
CA GLY A 343 11.51 -9.95 -15.49
C GLY A 343 12.10 -8.55 -15.29
N GLY A 344 11.30 -7.67 -14.67
CA GLY A 344 11.65 -6.26 -14.43
C GLY A 344 11.70 -5.85 -12.96
N VAL A 345 11.72 -6.82 -12.04
CA VAL A 345 11.72 -6.57 -10.59
C VAL A 345 12.90 -7.29 -9.96
N LEU A 346 13.56 -6.61 -9.02
CA LEU A 346 14.62 -7.17 -8.19
C LEU A 346 14.47 -6.68 -6.75
N SER A 347 15.14 -7.36 -5.84
CA SER A 347 15.34 -6.88 -4.47
C SER A 347 16.81 -6.91 -4.12
N PHE A 348 17.21 -6.04 -3.20
CA PHE A 348 18.56 -6.04 -2.66
C PHE A 348 18.54 -5.63 -1.19
N GLY A 349 19.54 -6.07 -0.44
CA GLY A 349 19.75 -5.69 0.95
C GLY A 349 20.72 -4.52 1.04
N VAL A 350 20.29 -3.40 1.62
CA VAL A 350 21.19 -2.26 1.87
C VAL A 350 21.96 -2.43 3.17
N LYS A 351 23.26 -2.09 3.17
CA LYS A 351 24.05 -2.07 4.40
C LYS A 351 23.56 -0.97 5.32
N GLY A 352 23.35 -1.32 6.60
CA GLY A 352 22.81 -0.42 7.62
C GLY A 352 21.36 -0.70 8.01
N GLY A 353 20.75 -1.78 7.50
CA GLY A 353 19.45 -2.29 7.94
C GLY A 353 18.29 -1.34 7.63
N ALA A 354 17.22 -1.41 8.42
CA ALA A 354 15.98 -0.67 8.17
C ALA A 354 16.16 0.86 8.12
N ALA A 355 17.08 1.40 8.95
CA ALA A 355 17.37 2.83 8.96
C ALA A 355 17.98 3.30 7.63
N ALA A 356 18.94 2.55 7.09
CA ALA A 356 19.50 2.81 5.78
C ALA A 356 18.46 2.58 4.67
N GLY A 357 17.65 1.53 4.80
CA GLY A 357 16.57 1.19 3.88
C GLY A 357 15.62 2.34 3.62
N ALA A 358 15.06 2.91 4.69
CA ALA A 358 14.17 4.07 4.60
C ALA A 358 14.88 5.30 4.01
N GLN A 359 16.10 5.62 4.49
CA GLN A 359 16.85 6.78 4.01
C GLN A 359 17.19 6.70 2.52
N VAL A 360 17.55 5.52 2.01
CA VAL A 360 17.83 5.34 0.59
C VAL A 360 16.56 5.52 -0.24
N VAL A 361 15.44 4.94 0.18
CA VAL A 361 14.18 5.06 -0.57
C VAL A 361 13.66 6.49 -0.57
N ASP A 362 13.73 7.20 0.56
CA ASP A 362 13.32 8.60 0.66
C ASP A 362 14.33 9.57 0.00
N GLY A 363 15.57 9.11 -0.19
CA GLY A 363 16.65 9.86 -0.81
C GLY A 363 16.56 9.97 -2.33
N PHE A 364 15.87 9.05 -3.00
CA PHE A 364 15.71 9.06 -4.46
C PHE A 364 15.09 10.35 -4.97
N LYS A 365 15.54 10.81 -6.14
CA LYS A 365 15.05 12.02 -6.82
C LYS A 365 14.32 11.72 -8.12
N LEU A 366 14.69 10.64 -8.79
CA LEU A 366 14.06 10.13 -10.00
C LEU A 366 13.11 8.98 -9.65
N ILE A 367 13.60 8.03 -8.86
CA ILE A 367 12.86 6.81 -8.52
C ILE A 367 11.74 7.16 -7.53
N SER A 368 10.53 6.70 -7.83
CA SER A 368 9.34 7.01 -7.02
C SER A 368 9.12 5.99 -5.92
N ASN A 369 8.86 6.45 -4.69
CA ASN A 369 8.48 5.59 -3.56
C ASN A 369 6.98 5.27 -3.60
N LEU A 370 6.59 4.05 -4.02
CA LEU A 370 5.19 3.59 -3.98
C LEU A 370 5.05 2.06 -4.06
N ALA A 371 3.88 1.57 -3.63
CA ALA A 371 3.53 0.15 -3.62
C ALA A 371 2.97 -0.36 -4.97
N ASN A 372 3.65 -0.10 -6.10
CA ASN A 372 3.30 -0.61 -7.43
C ASN A 372 4.51 -1.29 -8.12
N VAL A 373 4.26 -2.04 -9.19
CA VAL A 373 5.30 -2.64 -10.06
C VAL A 373 4.85 -2.60 -11.54
N GLY A 374 5.78 -2.69 -12.48
CA GLY A 374 5.51 -2.81 -13.91
C GLY A 374 4.98 -1.54 -14.59
N ASP A 375 5.22 -0.36 -14.01
CA ASP A 375 5.10 0.93 -14.69
C ASP A 375 6.38 1.22 -15.48
N SER A 376 6.30 2.03 -16.54
CA SER A 376 7.45 2.53 -17.30
C SER A 376 8.41 3.39 -16.45
N LYS A 377 7.98 3.91 -15.29
CA LYS A 377 8.84 4.62 -14.35
C LYS A 377 9.41 3.65 -13.33
N THR A 378 10.66 3.88 -12.91
CA THR A 378 11.31 3.09 -11.87
C THR A 378 10.68 3.40 -10.52
N LEU A 379 10.27 2.34 -9.82
CA LEU A 379 9.58 2.42 -8.53
C LEU A 379 10.40 1.69 -7.46
N ALA A 380 10.49 2.28 -6.28
CA ALA A 380 11.10 1.67 -5.11
C ALA A 380 10.10 1.54 -3.98
N ILE A 381 10.32 0.57 -3.12
CA ILE A 381 9.67 0.51 -1.81
C ILE A 381 10.56 -0.24 -0.82
N HIS A 382 10.53 0.16 0.45
CA HIS A 382 11.16 -0.53 1.56
C HIS A 382 10.08 -1.32 2.33
N PRO A 383 9.88 -2.62 2.07
CA PRO A 383 8.70 -3.32 2.54
C PRO A 383 8.60 -3.44 4.07
N TRP A 384 9.75 -3.56 4.75
CA TRP A 384 9.83 -3.71 6.21
C TRP A 384 9.11 -2.57 6.96
N SER A 385 9.30 -1.32 6.53
CA SER A 385 8.73 -0.13 7.17
C SER A 385 7.46 0.39 6.51
N THR A 386 6.91 -0.33 5.52
CA THR A 386 5.74 0.14 4.76
C THR A 386 4.72 -0.98 4.58
N THR A 387 4.76 -1.68 3.45
CA THR A 387 3.74 -2.68 3.05
C THR A 387 3.57 -3.83 4.03
N HIS A 388 4.58 -4.14 4.85
CA HIS A 388 4.54 -5.22 5.82
C HIS A 388 4.54 -4.71 7.27
N GLU A 389 4.33 -3.41 7.52
CA GLU A 389 4.30 -2.82 8.87
C GLU A 389 3.25 -3.47 9.78
N GLN A 390 2.15 -3.94 9.20
CA GLN A 390 1.06 -4.59 9.94
C GLN A 390 1.39 -6.01 10.43
N LEU A 391 2.47 -6.62 9.92
CA LEU A 391 2.91 -7.94 10.34
C LEU A 391 3.84 -7.84 11.55
N SER A 392 3.86 -8.88 12.39
CA SER A 392 4.93 -9.05 13.37
C SER A 392 6.29 -9.20 12.67
N ASP A 393 7.39 -8.91 13.37
CA ASP A 393 8.73 -9.01 12.79
C ASP A 393 9.07 -10.45 12.39
N GLU A 394 8.58 -11.44 13.14
CA GLU A 394 8.69 -12.85 12.78
C GLU A 394 7.92 -13.19 11.49
N GLU A 395 6.72 -12.64 11.33
CA GLU A 395 5.92 -12.82 10.11
C GLU A 395 6.59 -12.15 8.90
N LYS A 396 7.16 -10.94 9.06
CA LYS A 396 7.93 -10.27 8.00
C LYS A 396 9.08 -11.16 7.52
N ILE A 397 9.91 -11.64 8.45
CA ILE A 397 11.06 -12.52 8.13
C ILE A 397 10.59 -13.81 7.46
N SER A 398 9.54 -14.44 7.99
CA SER A 398 9.01 -15.69 7.42
C SER A 398 8.52 -15.51 5.98
N SER A 399 7.96 -14.34 5.66
CA SER A 399 7.51 -13.97 4.31
C SER A 399 8.66 -13.63 3.35
N GLY A 400 9.91 -13.61 3.84
CA GLY A 400 11.10 -13.26 3.06
C GLY A 400 11.40 -11.76 3.02
N VAL A 401 10.82 -10.98 3.93
CA VAL A 401 11.10 -9.55 4.08
C VAL A 401 12.07 -9.34 5.24
N SER A 402 13.31 -9.00 4.91
CA SER A 402 14.33 -8.59 5.89
C SER A 402 14.33 -7.07 6.10
N GLU A 403 14.91 -6.62 7.22
CA GLU A 403 15.03 -5.20 7.57
C GLU A 403 15.76 -4.37 6.53
N ASP A 404 16.70 -4.96 5.78
CA ASP A 404 17.52 -4.27 4.79
C ASP A 404 16.93 -4.30 3.38
N LEU A 405 15.82 -5.01 3.17
CA LEU A 405 15.28 -5.29 1.84
C LEU A 405 14.66 -4.04 1.22
N ILE A 406 15.17 -3.63 0.06
CA ILE A 406 14.51 -2.69 -0.86
C ILE A 406 14.05 -3.47 -2.09
N ARG A 407 12.81 -3.26 -2.51
CA ARG A 407 12.28 -3.78 -3.78
C ARG A 407 12.28 -2.68 -4.82
N ILE A 408 12.79 -3.02 -6.01
CA ILE A 408 12.82 -2.12 -7.16
C ILE A 408 12.04 -2.76 -8.31
N SER A 409 11.03 -2.04 -8.80
CA SER A 409 10.45 -2.27 -10.12
C SER A 409 11.17 -1.36 -11.10
N VAL A 410 12.05 -1.93 -11.90
CA VAL A 410 12.91 -1.17 -12.82
C VAL A 410 12.08 -0.69 -14.00
N GLY A 411 12.14 0.60 -14.30
CA GLY A 411 11.42 1.24 -15.40
C GLY A 411 12.17 1.19 -16.73
N THR A 412 11.75 2.07 -17.64
CA THR A 412 12.29 2.18 -19.01
C THR A 412 13.15 3.42 -19.24
N GLU A 413 13.51 4.14 -18.17
CA GLU A 413 14.44 5.28 -18.24
C GLU A 413 15.81 4.87 -18.78
N HIS A 414 16.64 5.88 -19.07
CA HIS A 414 18.05 5.62 -19.36
C HIS A 414 18.72 5.02 -18.12
N LEU A 415 19.45 3.92 -18.30
CA LEU A 415 20.04 3.19 -17.17
C LEU A 415 21.00 4.05 -16.34
N ASP A 416 21.81 4.88 -17.00
CA ASP A 416 22.78 5.74 -16.30
C ASP A 416 22.10 6.72 -15.33
N ASP A 417 20.90 7.20 -15.66
CA ASP A 417 20.14 8.10 -14.78
C ASP A 417 19.58 7.34 -13.57
N ILE A 418 19.13 6.09 -13.77
CA ILE A 418 18.72 5.20 -12.67
C ILE A 418 19.91 4.97 -11.74
N ILE A 419 21.07 4.58 -12.28
CA ILE A 419 22.29 4.33 -11.50
C ILE A 419 22.76 5.59 -10.77
N ALA A 420 22.74 6.75 -11.43
CA ALA A 420 23.11 8.02 -10.81
C ALA A 420 22.20 8.36 -9.62
N ASP A 421 20.89 8.06 -9.70
CA ASP A 421 19.95 8.27 -8.59
C ASP A 421 20.21 7.29 -7.43
N PHE A 422 20.63 6.06 -7.71
CA PHE A 422 21.15 5.15 -6.67
C PHE A 422 22.41 5.69 -6.01
N GLU A 423 23.38 6.13 -6.79
CA GLU A 423 24.65 6.63 -6.25
C GLU A 423 24.47 7.84 -5.34
N GLN A 424 23.66 8.82 -5.75
CA GLN A 424 23.42 10.00 -4.93
C GLN A 424 22.70 9.62 -3.63
N SER A 425 21.70 8.73 -3.72
CA SER A 425 20.94 8.31 -2.55
C SER A 425 21.78 7.51 -1.56
N PHE A 426 22.61 6.57 -2.06
CA PHE A 426 23.54 5.80 -1.23
C PHE A 426 24.57 6.70 -0.53
N LYS A 427 25.16 7.67 -1.25
CA LYS A 427 26.12 8.62 -0.67
C LYS A 427 25.47 9.46 0.44
N ALA A 428 24.25 9.94 0.21
CA ALA A 428 23.51 10.73 1.19
C ALA A 428 23.15 9.90 2.45
N ALA A 429 22.64 8.68 2.27
CA ALA A 429 22.31 7.78 3.37
C ALA A 429 23.55 7.40 4.19
N ALA A 430 24.66 7.07 3.53
CA ALA A 430 25.92 6.77 4.20
C ALA A 430 26.44 7.96 5.03
N ALA A 431 26.42 9.18 4.46
CA ALA A 431 26.84 10.39 5.17
C ALA A 431 25.95 10.70 6.40
N SER A 432 24.64 10.51 6.28
CA SER A 432 23.68 10.66 7.38
C SER A 432 23.98 9.71 8.54
N LEU A 433 24.22 8.43 8.25
CA LEU A 433 24.53 7.40 9.25
C LEU A 433 25.87 7.67 9.95
N LEU A 434 26.88 8.14 9.21
CA LEU A 434 28.16 8.58 9.76
C LEU A 434 28.00 9.77 10.71
N SER A 435 27.19 10.76 10.36
CA SER A 435 26.90 11.93 11.20
C SER A 435 26.18 11.55 12.50
N LEU A 436 25.20 10.65 12.42
CA LEU A 436 24.48 10.12 13.59
C LEU A 436 25.41 9.34 14.51
N ALA A 437 26.28 8.49 13.96
CA ALA A 437 27.26 7.73 14.73
C ALA A 437 28.28 8.66 15.40
N ALA A 438 28.78 9.68 14.71
CA ALA A 438 29.69 10.68 15.27
C ALA A 438 29.02 11.49 16.40
N SER A 439 27.76 11.88 16.21
CA SER A 439 26.97 12.59 17.23
C SER A 439 26.73 11.72 18.46
N ALA A 440 26.37 10.45 18.26
CA ALA A 440 26.20 9.48 19.36
C ALA A 440 27.52 9.26 20.11
N ALA A 441 28.64 9.11 19.40
CA ALA A 441 29.97 8.98 19.98
C ALA A 441 30.34 10.20 20.84
N LEU A 442 30.08 11.42 20.35
CA LEU A 442 30.25 12.66 21.12
C LEU A 442 29.37 12.70 22.37
N LEU A 443 28.11 12.25 22.30
CA LEU A 443 27.23 12.17 23.46
C LEU A 443 27.74 11.16 24.50
N THR A 444 28.23 9.98 24.08
CA THR A 444 28.86 9.02 25.00
C THR A 444 30.17 9.54 25.59
N ALA A 445 30.98 10.28 24.82
CA ALA A 445 32.21 10.89 25.32
C ALA A 445 31.90 12.04 26.31
N ALA A 446 30.85 12.83 26.05
CA ALA A 446 30.37 13.85 26.97
C ALA A 446 29.77 13.24 28.26
N ALA A 447 29.07 12.11 28.15
CA ALA A 447 28.58 11.36 29.30
C ALA A 447 29.73 10.74 30.14
N ALA A 448 30.81 10.31 29.49
CA ALA A 448 32.01 9.79 30.16
C ALA A 448 32.88 10.89 30.80
N ALA A 449 32.78 12.13 30.34
CA ALA A 449 33.55 13.29 30.83
C ALA A 449 32.82 14.10 31.94
N ALA A 450 31.61 13.71 32.34
CA ALA A 450 30.89 14.37 33.43
C ALA A 450 31.56 14.04 34.78
N GLN A 451 32.13 15.06 35.43
CA GLN A 451 32.62 14.98 36.81
C GLN A 451 31.57 14.33 37.73
N THR A 452 32.02 13.42 38.58
CA THR A 452 31.22 12.72 39.60
C THR A 452 30.56 13.69 40.58
N THR A 453 29.38 14.20 40.24
CA THR A 453 28.52 14.91 41.19
C THR A 453 27.78 13.88 42.04
N SER A 454 27.98 13.93 43.37
CA SER A 454 27.17 13.17 44.30
C SER A 454 26.12 14.07 44.94
N VAL A 455 24.85 13.64 44.93
CA VAL A 455 23.76 14.32 45.63
C VAL A 455 23.32 13.47 46.80
N THR A 456 23.26 14.07 47.99
CA THR A 456 22.83 13.39 49.21
C THR A 456 21.54 14.01 49.74
N LEU A 457 20.55 13.17 50.01
CA LEU A 457 19.30 13.53 50.67
C LEU A 457 19.25 12.87 52.05
N ARG A 458 18.62 13.51 53.04
CA ARG A 458 18.45 12.96 54.40
C ARG A 458 17.00 13.01 54.84
N ILE A 459 16.57 12.00 55.59
CA ILE A 459 15.30 12.02 56.30
C ILE A 459 15.57 12.47 57.75
N PRO A 460 15.13 13.68 58.16
CA PRO A 460 15.30 14.14 59.53
C PRO A 460 14.30 13.45 60.48
N ALA A 461 14.63 13.43 61.77
CA ALA A 461 13.65 13.07 62.80
C ALA A 461 12.64 14.21 62.93
N THR A 462 11.35 13.88 62.89
CA THR A 462 10.25 14.86 62.96
C THR A 462 9.17 14.37 63.93
N HIS A 463 8.20 15.21 64.28
CA HIS A 463 7.06 14.78 65.09
C HIS A 463 6.26 13.62 64.43
N ALA A 464 6.20 13.59 63.09
CA ALA A 464 5.53 12.52 62.33
C ALA A 464 6.41 11.26 62.15
N LEU A 465 7.72 11.37 62.29
CA LEU A 465 8.70 10.27 62.25
C LEU A 465 9.77 10.49 63.32
N PRO A 466 9.49 10.15 64.59
CA PRO A 466 10.40 10.46 65.70
C PRO A 466 11.73 9.71 65.63
N ASN A 467 11.74 8.54 64.99
CA ASN A 467 12.94 7.74 64.76
C ASN A 467 13.01 7.30 63.29
N PRO A 468 13.81 7.97 62.43
CA PRO A 468 13.96 7.61 61.02
C PRO A 468 14.45 6.17 60.77
N ASN A 469 15.18 5.57 61.73
CA ASN A 469 15.61 4.17 61.64
C ASN A 469 14.44 3.16 61.72
N SER A 470 13.22 3.62 62.02
CA SER A 470 12.01 2.78 61.99
C SER A 470 11.42 2.59 60.58
N LEU A 471 11.98 3.26 59.57
CA LEU A 471 11.55 3.11 58.18
C LEU A 471 11.85 1.68 57.66
N PRO A 472 10.95 1.10 56.83
CA PRO A 472 11.22 -0.19 56.21
C PRO A 472 12.51 -0.16 55.39
N ALA A 473 13.28 -1.25 55.43
CA ALA A 473 14.52 -1.40 54.65
C ALA A 473 14.28 -1.30 53.12
N SER A 474 13.04 -1.51 52.66
CA SER A 474 12.63 -1.31 51.27
C SER A 474 12.47 0.17 50.88
N THR A 475 12.71 1.12 51.78
CA THR A 475 12.58 2.55 51.49
C THR A 475 13.71 3.00 50.56
N SER A 476 13.36 3.61 49.43
CA SER A 476 14.31 4.10 48.42
C SER A 476 13.89 5.47 47.90
N ALA A 477 14.81 6.16 47.23
CA ALA A 477 14.52 7.42 46.55
C ALA A 477 14.92 7.33 45.08
N THR A 478 14.16 7.98 44.20
CA THR A 478 14.45 8.08 42.77
C THR A 478 14.66 9.52 42.35
N LEU A 479 15.69 9.75 41.52
CA LEU A 479 15.88 10.97 40.72
C LEU A 479 15.44 10.65 39.28
N THR A 480 14.53 11.45 38.71
CA THR A 480 14.02 11.22 37.34
C THR A 480 14.10 12.49 36.50
N SER A 481 14.64 12.37 35.28
CA SER A 481 14.64 13.40 34.24
C SER A 481 14.20 12.77 32.91
N LEU A 482 13.97 13.56 31.85
CA LEU A 482 13.48 13.08 30.55
C LEU A 482 14.43 12.02 29.96
N GLY A 483 14.04 10.74 30.07
CA GLY A 483 14.78 9.59 29.54
C GLY A 483 15.83 8.97 30.46
N HIS A 484 16.03 9.47 31.69
CA HIS A 484 17.04 8.95 32.62
C HIS A 484 16.52 8.92 34.07
N SER A 485 16.79 7.84 34.81
CA SER A 485 16.43 7.74 36.23
C SER A 485 17.52 7.04 37.06
N LEU A 486 17.82 7.59 38.23
CA LEU A 486 18.72 7.03 39.23
C LEU A 486 17.92 6.64 40.47
N SER A 487 18.34 5.58 41.17
CA SER A 487 17.72 5.12 42.41
C SER A 487 18.77 4.94 43.50
N ALA A 488 18.44 5.30 44.74
CA ALA A 488 19.31 5.13 45.89
C ALA A 488 18.52 4.50 47.07
N PRO A 489 19.04 3.44 47.71
CA PRO A 489 18.43 2.88 48.91
C PRO A 489 18.70 3.76 50.14
N LEU A 490 17.85 3.63 51.17
CA LEU A 490 18.07 4.31 52.45
C LEU A 490 19.30 3.72 53.17
N SER A 491 20.25 4.58 53.55
CA SER A 491 21.44 4.19 54.30
C SER A 491 21.16 4.08 55.81
N THR A 492 22.08 3.47 56.56
CA THR A 492 22.05 3.42 58.04
C THR A 492 22.18 4.80 58.70
N ALA A 493 22.61 5.82 57.95
CA ALA A 493 22.65 7.22 58.39
C ALA A 493 21.35 7.98 58.06
N ASN A 494 20.31 7.29 57.60
CA ASN A 494 19.04 7.86 57.12
C ASN A 494 19.21 8.79 55.91
N THR A 495 20.15 8.45 55.02
CA THR A 495 20.44 9.22 53.79
C THR A 495 20.27 8.41 52.53
N PHE A 496 19.96 9.09 51.43
CA PHE A 496 20.02 8.57 50.06
C PHE A 496 21.18 9.24 49.34
N VAL A 497 22.11 8.46 48.80
CA VAL A 497 23.30 8.99 48.09
C VAL A 497 23.22 8.59 46.62
N PHE A 498 23.00 9.57 45.76
CA PHE A 498 23.04 9.41 44.32
C PHE A 498 24.42 9.80 43.81
N ARG A 499 25.06 8.91 43.05
CA ARG A 499 26.38 9.16 42.44
C ARG A 499 26.21 9.38 40.94
N ASN A 500 27.14 10.12 40.34
CA ASN A 500 27.16 10.41 38.90
C ASN A 500 25.92 11.17 38.41
N VAL A 501 25.43 12.13 39.20
CA VAL A 501 24.29 12.95 38.80
C VAL A 501 24.76 14.00 37.79
N SER A 502 24.34 13.90 36.52
CA SER A 502 24.70 14.90 35.51
C SER A 502 23.97 16.22 35.74
N ALA A 503 24.47 17.31 35.13
CA ALA A 503 23.77 18.59 35.17
C ALA A 503 22.38 18.48 34.52
N GLY A 504 21.38 19.09 35.16
CA GLY A 504 19.99 19.02 34.72
C GLY A 504 19.00 19.23 35.85
N SER A 505 17.71 19.24 35.51
CA SER A 505 16.61 19.28 36.46
C SER A 505 16.02 17.89 36.65
N TYR A 506 15.78 17.52 37.90
CA TYR A 506 15.31 16.21 38.32
C TYR A 506 14.12 16.32 39.26
N LEU A 507 13.21 15.35 39.16
CA LEU A 507 12.20 15.10 40.19
C LEU A 507 12.72 14.04 41.16
N VAL A 508 12.63 14.31 42.45
CA VAL A 508 12.96 13.42 43.55
C VAL A 508 11.67 12.89 44.17
N ASP A 509 11.52 11.57 44.19
CA ASP A 509 10.44 10.87 44.90
C ASP A 509 11.04 9.88 45.91
N VAL A 510 10.56 9.89 47.16
CA VAL A 510 10.89 8.89 48.17
C VAL A 510 9.76 7.86 48.29
N HIS A 511 10.11 6.60 48.03
CA HIS A 511 9.22 5.45 48.05
C HIS A 511 9.36 4.71 49.37
N SER A 512 8.41 4.89 50.28
CA SER A 512 8.27 4.08 51.49
C SER A 512 6.91 3.38 51.53
N ALA A 513 6.82 2.22 52.18
CA ALA A 513 5.58 1.46 52.29
C ALA A 513 4.57 2.12 53.25
N SER A 514 5.06 2.77 54.31
CA SER A 514 4.22 3.27 55.42
C SER A 514 4.00 4.79 55.40
N LEU A 515 4.91 5.56 54.80
CA LEU A 515 4.89 7.03 54.80
C LEU A 515 4.95 7.61 53.39
N ALA A 516 4.32 8.77 53.23
CA ALA A 516 4.43 9.64 52.06
C ALA A 516 5.37 10.79 52.39
N PHE A 517 6.16 11.21 51.40
CA PHE A 517 7.12 12.29 51.48
C PHE A 517 6.75 13.37 50.47
N ILE A 518 7.11 14.62 50.78
CA ILE A 518 6.92 15.74 49.84
C ILE A 518 7.95 15.59 48.71
N PRO A 519 7.53 15.53 47.43
CA PRO A 519 8.46 15.47 46.30
C PRO A 519 9.35 16.72 46.24
N LEU A 520 10.60 16.55 45.82
CA LEU A 520 11.51 17.68 45.58
C LEU A 520 11.79 17.82 44.09
N ARG A 521 11.89 19.05 43.61
CA ARG A 521 12.62 19.34 42.38
C ARG A 521 14.05 19.68 42.74
N LEU A 522 15.01 19.03 42.08
CA LEU A 522 16.43 19.29 42.22
C LEU A 522 17.00 19.81 40.90
N ASP A 523 17.60 20.99 40.91
CA ASP A 523 18.37 21.52 39.79
C ASP A 523 19.87 21.37 40.11
N VAL A 524 20.60 20.68 39.22
CA VAL A 524 22.06 20.51 39.26
C VAL A 524 22.66 21.34 38.13
N VAL A 525 23.34 22.43 38.48
CA VAL A 525 23.97 23.32 37.49
C VAL A 525 25.48 23.09 37.50
N ALA A 526 26.04 22.72 36.35
CA ALA A 526 27.48 22.61 36.18
C ALA A 526 28.11 24.02 36.16
N GLU A 527 29.02 24.30 37.09
CA GLU A 527 29.82 25.53 37.11
C GLU A 527 31.28 25.19 36.82
N GLY A 528 31.61 24.98 35.54
CA GLY A 528 32.99 24.86 35.06
C GLY A 528 33.87 23.90 35.89
N ALA A 529 35.02 24.40 36.37
CA ALA A 529 36.00 23.63 37.16
C ALA A 529 35.74 23.62 38.69
N THR A 530 34.60 24.17 39.14
CA THR A 530 34.21 24.25 40.55
C THR A 530 33.08 23.26 40.88
N ALA A 531 32.87 22.96 42.17
CA ALA A 531 31.82 22.04 42.59
C ALA A 531 30.44 22.52 42.07
N PRO A 532 29.57 21.61 41.59
CA PRO A 532 28.30 21.97 40.97
C PRO A 532 27.37 22.65 41.96
N LYS A 533 26.61 23.64 41.48
CA LYS A 533 25.63 24.36 42.29
C LYS A 533 24.34 23.55 42.33
N LEU A 534 23.93 23.18 43.55
CA LEU A 534 22.71 22.43 43.81
C LEU A 534 21.64 23.36 44.39
N ALA A 535 20.41 23.25 43.87
CA ALA A 535 19.25 23.93 44.44
C ALA A 535 18.05 22.98 44.43
N ALA A 536 17.27 22.99 45.51
CA ALA A 536 16.09 22.15 45.65
C ALA A 536 14.86 22.97 46.07
N TRP A 537 13.69 22.54 45.62
CA TRP A 537 12.39 23.13 45.99
C TRP A 537 11.39 22.01 46.30
N GLU A 538 10.56 22.19 47.32
CA GLU A 538 9.39 21.34 47.52
C GLU A 538 8.39 21.56 46.39
N THR A 539 7.83 20.47 45.87
CA THR A 539 6.83 20.51 44.80
C THR A 539 5.70 19.53 45.08
N TYR A 540 4.60 19.67 44.34
CA TYR A 540 3.41 18.82 44.47
C TYR A 540 3.15 18.10 43.15
N ARG A 541 2.59 16.89 43.23
CA ARG A 541 2.22 16.11 42.03
C ARG A 541 1.13 16.86 41.26
N GLY A 542 1.47 17.36 40.06
CA GLY A 542 0.57 18.11 39.19
C GLY A 542 1.02 19.54 38.86
N ASN A 543 2.08 20.05 39.48
CA ASN A 543 2.65 21.37 39.12
C ASN A 543 3.40 21.32 37.78
N GLY A 544 3.29 22.39 36.99
CA GLY A 544 4.12 22.62 35.80
C GLY A 544 5.60 22.82 36.17
N TRP A 545 6.50 22.48 35.24
CA TRP A 545 7.97 22.59 35.42
C TRP A 545 8.47 24.03 35.63
N ASP A 546 7.60 25.03 35.54
CA ASP A 546 7.85 26.45 35.75
C ASP A 546 7.51 26.91 37.19
N ASN A 547 6.68 26.18 37.93
CA ASN A 547 6.30 26.51 39.30
C ASN A 547 7.32 25.94 40.31
N LYS A 548 8.32 26.75 40.68
CA LYS A 548 9.29 26.42 41.73
C LYS A 548 8.64 26.74 43.08
N GLY A 549 8.21 25.72 43.82
CA GLY A 549 7.58 25.86 45.14
C GLY A 549 8.53 26.41 46.21
N GLU A 550 8.34 26.03 47.47
CA GLU A 550 9.16 26.55 48.57
C GLU A 550 10.61 26.03 48.48
N ALA A 551 11.59 26.92 48.59
CA ALA A 551 13.00 26.54 48.47
C ALA A 551 13.45 25.72 49.68
N VAL A 552 14.09 24.58 49.43
CA VAL A 552 14.69 23.75 50.47
C VAL A 552 16.15 24.17 50.62
N PRO A 553 16.56 24.72 51.78
CA PRO A 553 17.94 25.12 51.99
C PRO A 553 18.86 23.90 51.98
N LEU A 554 20.05 24.08 51.40
CA LEU A 554 21.12 23.09 51.48
C LEU A 554 21.73 23.12 52.90
N GLY A 555 21.59 22.04 53.66
CA GLY A 555 22.10 21.95 55.02
C GLY A 555 23.62 21.81 55.11
N GLU A 556 24.17 21.91 56.32
CA GLU A 556 25.60 21.68 56.58
C GLU A 556 26.03 20.30 56.06
N GLY A 557 27.13 20.27 55.30
CA GLY A 557 27.63 19.05 54.64
C GLY A 557 27.04 18.77 53.25
N GLY A 558 26.26 19.69 52.66
CA GLY A 558 25.78 19.56 51.29
C GLY A 558 24.61 18.58 51.13
N VAL A 559 23.75 18.49 52.13
CA VAL A 559 22.65 17.53 52.21
C VAL A 559 21.30 18.25 52.19
N PHE A 560 20.37 17.79 51.36
CA PHE A 560 18.97 18.28 51.40
C PHE A 560 18.12 17.40 52.30
N GLU A 561 17.27 18.02 53.11
CA GLU A 561 16.33 17.29 53.96
C GLU A 561 15.01 17.04 53.22
N VAL A 562 14.52 15.80 53.29
CA VAL A 562 13.22 15.41 52.71
C VAL A 562 12.18 15.36 53.82
N ARG A 563 11.10 16.11 53.66
CA ARG A 563 10.03 16.19 54.65
C ARG A 563 8.99 15.09 54.48
N VAL A 564 8.56 14.53 55.61
CA VAL A 564 7.46 13.56 55.68
C VAL A 564 6.13 14.30 55.54
N ALA A 565 5.32 13.90 54.57
CA ALA A 565 3.98 14.46 54.35
C ALA A 565 2.92 13.82 55.28
N GLY A 566 3.07 12.52 55.61
CA GLY A 566 2.16 11.79 56.50
C GLY A 566 2.12 10.28 56.25
N GLY A 567 1.23 9.56 56.94
CA GLY A 567 1.02 8.11 56.75
C GLY A 567 0.24 7.76 55.47
N LYS A 568 0.67 6.73 54.73
CA LYS A 568 0.08 6.34 53.42
C LYS A 568 -1.32 5.70 53.48
N GLY A 569 -1.92 5.54 54.67
CA GLY A 569 -3.24 4.94 54.88
C GLY A 569 -4.43 5.72 54.30
N TYR A 570 -4.22 6.87 53.65
CA TYR A 570 -5.28 7.73 53.12
C TYR A 570 -5.23 7.97 51.60
N PHE A 571 -4.23 7.43 50.87
CA PHE A 571 -3.99 7.76 49.44
C PHE A 571 -3.80 6.55 48.51
N MET A 572 -4.09 5.32 48.97
CA MET A 572 -4.05 4.13 48.12
C MET A 572 -5.42 3.84 47.49
N GLU A 573 -5.85 4.68 46.56
CA GLU A 573 -6.72 4.21 45.49
C GLU A 573 -6.42 4.97 44.18
N ARG A 574 -6.27 4.21 43.09
CA ARG A 574 -6.08 4.63 41.69
C ARG A 574 -4.64 4.91 41.23
N SER A 575 -3.86 3.83 41.07
CA SER A 575 -2.77 3.79 40.08
C SER A 575 -3.03 2.68 39.06
N LYS A 576 -4.02 2.88 38.17
CA LYS A 576 -4.19 2.13 36.91
C LYS A 576 -5.30 2.73 36.03
N PHE A 577 -5.20 4.03 35.73
CA PHE A 577 -5.88 4.63 34.57
C PHE A 577 -5.29 6.02 34.31
N ASN A 578 -4.63 6.23 33.17
CA ASN A 578 -4.26 7.57 32.73
C ASN A 578 -5.27 8.02 31.69
N VAL A 579 -6.21 8.90 32.06
CA VAL A 579 -7.27 9.41 31.18
C VAL A 579 -6.69 10.07 29.92
N LEU A 580 -5.50 10.66 30.00
CA LEU A 580 -4.83 11.29 28.85
C LEU A 580 -4.29 10.28 27.83
N SER A 581 -4.16 9.00 28.19
CA SER A 581 -3.75 7.96 27.22
C SER A 581 -4.81 7.68 26.15
N ILE A 582 -6.08 7.99 26.44
CA ILE A 582 -7.19 7.89 25.49
C ILE A 582 -7.03 8.91 24.35
N LEU A 583 -6.44 10.08 24.61
CA LEU A 583 -6.19 11.12 23.61
C LEU A 583 -5.06 10.78 22.64
N LYS A 584 -4.25 9.75 22.94
CA LYS A 584 -3.25 9.24 21.98
C LYS A 584 -3.88 8.42 20.86
N ASN A 585 -5.15 8.02 21.00
CA ASN A 585 -5.88 7.37 19.93
C ASN A 585 -6.44 8.45 18.97
N PRO A 586 -5.95 8.54 17.73
CA PRO A 586 -6.35 9.58 16.80
C PRO A 586 -7.85 9.54 16.47
N MET A 587 -8.51 8.39 16.56
CA MET A 587 -9.95 8.27 16.33
C MET A 587 -10.79 8.84 17.49
N ILE A 588 -10.30 8.73 18.73
CA ILE A 588 -10.99 9.28 19.90
C ILE A 588 -10.77 10.79 19.98
N LEU A 589 -9.56 11.25 19.65
CA LEU A 589 -9.28 12.68 19.53
C LEU A 589 -10.14 13.32 18.44
N LEU A 590 -10.28 12.67 17.28
CA LEU A 590 -11.16 13.12 16.21
C LEU A 590 -12.63 13.16 16.67
N GLY A 591 -13.10 12.13 17.38
CA GLY A 591 -14.45 12.10 17.95
C GLY A 591 -14.72 13.23 18.95
N LEU A 592 -13.77 13.55 19.82
CA LEU A 592 -13.89 14.64 20.80
C LEU A 592 -13.85 16.03 20.14
N VAL A 593 -12.99 16.21 19.14
CA VAL A 593 -12.94 17.46 18.35
C VAL A 593 -14.24 17.62 17.56
N SER A 594 -14.77 16.56 16.95
CA SER A 594 -16.08 16.59 16.29
C SER A 594 -17.20 16.92 17.28
N MET A 595 -17.20 16.34 18.49
CA MET A 595 -18.18 16.70 19.52
C MET A 595 -18.07 18.18 19.94
N ALA A 596 -16.85 18.70 20.12
CA ALA A 596 -16.65 20.11 20.46
C ALA A 596 -17.17 21.04 19.35
N ILE A 597 -16.99 20.68 18.08
CA ILE A 597 -17.46 21.46 16.94
C ILE A 597 -18.99 21.36 16.77
N PHE A 598 -19.57 20.17 16.84
CA PHE A 598 -21.00 19.96 16.56
C PHE A 598 -21.92 20.22 17.76
N ILE A 599 -21.43 20.12 18.99
CA ILE A 599 -22.23 20.30 20.21
C ILE A 599 -21.77 21.52 21.00
N GLY A 600 -20.45 21.71 21.14
CA GLY A 600 -19.87 22.83 21.90
C GLY A 600 -20.03 24.19 21.21
N MET A 601 -19.81 24.24 19.90
CA MET A 601 -19.88 25.49 19.14
C MET A 601 -21.29 26.10 19.10
N PRO A 602 -22.37 25.33 18.85
CA PRO A 602 -23.74 25.86 18.93
C PRO A 602 -24.08 26.37 20.33
N TYR A 603 -23.69 25.63 21.39
CA TYR A 603 -23.93 26.04 22.77
C TYR A 603 -23.18 27.32 23.17
N LEU A 604 -21.96 27.52 22.65
CA LEU A 604 -21.21 28.76 22.86
C LEU A 604 -21.87 29.92 22.13
N VAL A 605 -22.29 29.75 20.87
CA VAL A 605 -22.97 30.79 20.09
C VAL A 605 -24.31 31.20 20.72
N ASP A 606 -25.06 30.25 21.29
CA ASP A 606 -26.33 30.55 21.96
C ASP A 606 -26.18 31.25 23.31
N ASN A 607 -25.00 31.19 23.93
CA ASN A 607 -24.68 31.85 25.20
C ASN A 607 -23.72 33.04 25.05
N MET A 608 -23.36 33.43 23.82
CA MET A 608 -22.59 34.64 23.55
C MET A 608 -23.46 35.87 23.80
N ASP A 609 -22.83 36.94 24.30
CA ASP A 609 -23.53 38.22 24.36
C ASP A 609 -23.92 38.71 22.95
N PRO A 610 -24.95 39.56 22.83
CA PRO A 610 -25.49 39.97 21.53
C PRO A 610 -24.48 40.71 20.63
N GLU A 611 -23.53 41.45 21.21
CA GLU A 611 -22.53 42.22 20.46
C GLU A 611 -21.45 41.29 19.90
N MET A 612 -20.95 40.36 20.72
CA MET A 612 -20.01 39.32 20.25
C MET A 612 -20.64 38.38 19.24
N ARG A 613 -21.94 38.05 19.37
CA ARG A 613 -22.65 37.20 18.41
C ARG A 613 -22.75 37.90 17.05
N ALA A 614 -23.05 39.19 17.04
CA ALA A 614 -23.07 40.00 15.81
C ALA A 614 -21.68 40.07 15.15
N GLU A 615 -20.61 40.27 15.93
CA GLU A 615 -19.24 40.30 15.42
C GLU A 615 -18.80 38.93 14.88
N TRP A 616 -19.19 37.83 15.54
CA TRP A 616 -18.91 36.48 15.08
C TRP A 616 -19.64 36.16 13.78
N GLU A 617 -20.92 36.51 13.66
CA GLU A 617 -21.71 36.34 12.43
C GLU A 617 -21.15 37.16 11.25
N GLU A 618 -20.63 38.37 11.51
CA GLU A 618 -19.99 39.19 10.50
C GLU A 618 -18.66 38.58 10.02
N ARG A 619 -17.85 38.03 10.94
CA ARG A 619 -16.62 37.29 10.60
C ARG A 619 -16.87 35.97 9.86
N GLN A 620 -18.02 35.32 10.06
CA GLN A 620 -18.38 34.11 9.33
C GLN A 620 -18.74 34.38 7.85
N LYS A 621 -19.18 35.61 7.51
CA LYS A 621 -19.48 36.00 6.11
C LYS A 621 -18.23 36.14 5.25
N THR A 622 -17.07 36.37 5.86
CA THR A 622 -15.78 36.54 5.17
C THR A 622 -14.89 35.30 5.22
N ASN A 623 -15.35 34.22 5.87
CA ASN A 623 -14.56 33.00 6.05
C ASN A 623 -14.70 32.05 4.83
N PRO A 624 -13.63 31.80 4.05
CA PRO A 624 -13.70 31.00 2.81
C PRO A 624 -14.07 29.52 3.03
N MET A 625 -14.04 29.01 4.28
CA MET A 625 -14.42 27.64 4.61
C MET A 625 -15.94 27.38 4.61
N ASN A 626 -16.78 28.41 4.71
CA ASN A 626 -18.25 28.23 4.77
C ASN A 626 -18.88 27.83 3.42
N GLY A 627 -18.24 28.15 2.28
CA GLY A 627 -18.66 27.65 0.97
C GLY A 627 -18.48 26.13 0.81
N ILE A 628 -17.58 25.52 1.60
CA ILE A 628 -17.28 24.09 1.56
C ILE A 628 -18.21 23.29 2.49
N MET A 629 -18.64 23.87 3.63
CA MET A 629 -19.55 23.20 4.57
C MET A 629 -21.04 23.31 4.17
N GLY A 630 -21.45 24.35 3.44
CA GLY A 630 -22.84 24.51 2.98
C GLY A 630 -23.32 23.45 1.99
N ALA A 631 -22.41 22.73 1.33
CA ALA A 631 -22.75 21.62 0.41
C ALA A 631 -23.16 20.32 1.13
N ALA A 632 -22.98 20.23 2.45
CA ALA A 632 -23.25 19.01 3.24
C ALA A 632 -24.60 19.03 4.00
N SER A 633 -25.28 20.18 4.08
CA SER A 633 -26.59 20.32 4.75
C SER A 633 -27.66 20.61 3.71
N GLY A 634 -28.24 19.57 3.12
CA GLY A 634 -29.22 19.64 2.03
C GLY A 634 -30.54 20.37 2.36
N THR A 635 -30.51 21.70 2.43
CA THR A 635 -31.69 22.56 2.45
C THR A 635 -31.58 23.55 1.29
N GLY A 636 -32.37 23.34 0.25
CA GLY A 636 -32.34 24.16 -0.96
C GLY A 636 -32.93 25.55 -0.74
N SER A 637 -32.20 26.59 -1.16
CA SER A 637 -32.67 27.61 -2.10
C SER A 637 -31.60 28.69 -2.30
N ALA A 638 -31.45 29.13 -3.55
CA ALA A 638 -30.72 30.32 -4.04
C ALA A 638 -29.18 30.26 -4.09
N ASN A 639 -28.69 30.15 -5.33
CA ASN A 639 -27.32 30.30 -5.80
C ASN A 639 -26.87 31.77 -5.67
N PRO A 640 -25.62 32.04 -5.23
CA PRO A 640 -24.78 32.88 -6.08
C PRO A 640 -23.31 32.42 -6.05
N VAL A 641 -22.94 31.51 -6.95
CA VAL A 641 -21.54 31.28 -7.33
C VAL A 641 -21.37 31.63 -8.81
N GLY A 642 -20.95 32.86 -9.07
CA GLY A 642 -20.27 33.23 -10.31
C GLY A 642 -18.77 33.19 -10.07
N ASN A 643 -18.04 32.40 -10.86
CA ASN A 643 -16.57 32.33 -10.98
C ASN A 643 -15.76 31.34 -10.13
N PHE A 644 -16.29 30.15 -9.81
CA PHE A 644 -15.39 29.02 -9.50
C PHE A 644 -15.09 28.22 -10.77
N ASP A 645 -13.90 28.40 -11.34
CA ASP A 645 -13.44 27.66 -12.52
C ASP A 645 -12.82 26.32 -12.12
N MET A 646 -13.67 25.29 -12.11
CA MET A 646 -13.30 23.90 -11.81
C MET A 646 -12.30 23.32 -12.83
N ALA A 647 -12.24 23.86 -14.04
CA ALA A 647 -11.35 23.35 -15.09
C ALA A 647 -9.89 23.76 -14.82
N ALA A 648 -9.66 24.95 -14.27
CA ALA A 648 -8.33 25.42 -13.88
C ALA A 648 -7.73 24.63 -12.71
N PHE A 649 -8.59 24.20 -11.76
CA PHE A 649 -8.18 23.38 -10.61
C PHE A 649 -7.81 21.95 -11.02
N LEU A 650 -8.58 21.35 -11.93
CA LEU A 650 -8.29 20.00 -12.44
C LEU A 650 -7.10 19.95 -13.40
N ALA A 651 -6.71 21.08 -13.99
CA ALA A 651 -5.61 21.17 -14.96
C ALA A 651 -4.22 21.43 -14.33
N GLY A 652 -4.09 21.55 -13.00
CA GLY A 652 -2.80 21.54 -12.30
C GLY A 652 -1.81 22.66 -12.67
N SER A 653 -2.29 23.87 -12.98
CA SER A 653 -1.40 25.01 -13.28
C SER A 653 -1.19 25.91 -12.05
N SER A 654 0.02 25.94 -11.51
CA SER A 654 0.42 26.93 -10.50
C SER A 654 0.86 28.21 -11.19
N LYS A 655 0.14 29.32 -11.00
CA LYS A 655 0.70 30.66 -11.25
C LYS A 655 1.42 31.14 -9.99
N LYS A 656 2.67 31.57 -10.18
CA LYS A 656 3.45 32.35 -9.23
C LYS A 656 2.80 33.73 -9.09
N ASP A 657 2.57 34.16 -7.85
CA ASP A 657 2.28 35.55 -7.54
C ASP A 657 3.60 36.32 -7.43
N ASP A 658 3.88 37.19 -8.42
CA ASP A 658 4.79 38.32 -8.25
C ASP A 658 3.93 39.55 -7.90
N ALA A 659 4.21 40.14 -6.75
CA ALA A 659 3.62 41.39 -6.33
C ALA A 659 4.41 42.58 -6.91
N THR A 660 3.74 43.48 -7.66
CA THR A 660 3.94 44.94 -7.52
C THR A 660 2.89 45.76 -8.29
N SER A 661 2.33 46.73 -7.53
CA SER A 661 1.82 48.06 -7.90
C SER A 661 0.60 48.26 -8.82
N ALA A 662 -0.41 48.85 -8.21
CA ALA A 662 -1.61 49.54 -8.71
C ALA A 662 -1.42 50.49 -9.91
N SER A 663 -2.47 50.61 -10.76
CA SER A 663 -3.25 51.85 -10.92
C SER A 663 -4.38 51.75 -11.96
N SER A 664 -5.61 52.05 -11.49
CA SER A 664 -6.69 52.86 -12.08
C SER A 664 -7.34 52.61 -13.47
N SER A 665 -8.67 52.83 -13.44
CA SER A 665 -9.60 53.32 -14.50
C SER A 665 -10.46 52.22 -15.17
N SER A 666 -11.73 52.05 -14.78
CA SER A 666 -12.97 52.72 -15.29
C SER A 666 -13.30 52.32 -16.74
N ALA A 667 -14.48 51.93 -17.18
CA ALA A 667 -15.84 51.94 -16.63
C ALA A 667 -16.74 51.04 -17.51
N VAL A 668 -17.77 50.45 -16.91
CA VAL A 668 -19.19 50.40 -17.34
C VAL A 668 -19.49 50.18 -18.83
N ALA A 669 -20.18 49.06 -19.14
CA ALA A 669 -21.43 49.11 -19.90
C ALA A 669 -22.17 47.77 -19.82
N ASP A 670 -23.45 47.88 -19.48
CA ASP A 670 -24.41 46.84 -19.17
C ASP A 670 -25.27 46.46 -20.39
N SER A 671 -25.93 45.31 -20.26
CA SER A 671 -27.19 44.90 -20.91
C SER A 671 -27.25 44.50 -22.41
N ALA A 672 -27.74 43.27 -22.59
CA ALA A 672 -28.12 42.56 -23.82
C ALA A 672 -29.51 43.03 -24.35
N PRO A 673 -30.30 42.26 -25.15
CA PRO A 673 -30.01 41.16 -26.09
C PRO A 673 -30.78 41.28 -27.45
N ALA A 674 -30.58 40.28 -28.31
CA ALA A 674 -31.62 39.51 -29.03
C ALA A 674 -31.73 39.61 -30.58
N SER A 675 -31.80 38.39 -31.13
CA SER A 675 -32.57 37.95 -32.30
C SER A 675 -32.03 38.20 -33.72
N GLY A 676 -32.15 37.19 -34.59
CA GLY A 676 -31.97 37.37 -36.02
C GLY A 676 -31.64 36.09 -36.80
N SER A 677 -32.68 35.32 -37.12
CA SER A 677 -32.74 34.27 -38.15
C SER A 677 -32.20 34.70 -39.53
N GLY A 678 -31.71 33.75 -40.35
CA GLY A 678 -31.56 34.01 -41.79
C GLY A 678 -30.85 32.92 -42.60
N SER A 679 -31.66 32.06 -43.22
CA SER A 679 -31.33 31.15 -44.32
C SER A 679 -30.80 31.86 -45.57
N GLY A 680 -29.96 31.19 -46.39
CA GLY A 680 -29.63 31.69 -47.73
C GLY A 680 -28.68 30.79 -48.54
N SER A 681 -29.26 29.95 -49.38
CA SER A 681 -28.67 29.22 -50.50
C SER A 681 -27.99 30.11 -51.56
N GLY A 682 -27.02 29.59 -52.33
CA GLY A 682 -26.71 30.18 -53.64
C GLY A 682 -25.36 29.86 -54.28
N ASN A 683 -25.28 28.68 -54.90
CA ASN A 683 -24.71 28.34 -56.21
C ASN A 683 -23.74 29.27 -56.99
N GLY A 684 -22.80 28.62 -57.72
CA GLY A 684 -22.06 29.16 -58.88
C GLY A 684 -20.59 29.48 -58.56
N GLY A 685 -19.56 28.86 -59.13
CA GLY A 685 -19.35 28.42 -60.52
C GLY A 685 -18.05 29.08 -61.00
N GLY A 686 -16.99 28.31 -61.28
CA GLY A 686 -15.71 28.91 -61.68
C GLY A 686 -14.54 27.94 -61.78
N SER A 687 -14.52 27.15 -62.85
CA SER A 687 -13.34 26.42 -63.32
C SER A 687 -12.32 27.38 -63.94
N LYS A 688 -11.05 27.32 -63.50
CA LYS A 688 -9.90 27.00 -64.39
C LYS A 688 -8.53 27.07 -63.69
N LYS A 689 -7.82 25.95 -63.88
CA LYS A 689 -6.41 25.80 -64.27
C LYS A 689 -5.29 26.14 -63.27
N LYS A 690 -4.63 25.03 -62.89
CA LYS A 690 -3.21 24.70 -63.08
C LYS A 690 -2.18 25.63 -62.43
N ARG A 691 -1.51 25.09 -61.41
CA ARG A 691 -0.05 24.84 -61.50
C ARG A 691 0.33 23.64 -60.63
N ARG A 692 1.29 22.89 -61.18
CA ARG A 692 1.79 21.56 -60.82
C ARG A 692 2.21 21.44 -59.34
N ASN A 693 1.81 20.34 -58.70
CA ASN A 693 2.69 19.24 -58.31
C ASN A 693 1.96 17.92 -58.54
#